data_AF-A0AAD5U2Z9-F1
#
_entry.id   AF-A0AAD5U2Z9-F1
#
_cell.length_a   1.000
_cell.length_b   1.000
_cell.length_c   1.000
_cell.angle_alpha   90.00
_cell.angle_beta   90.00
_cell.angle_gamma   90.00
#
_symmetry.space_group_name_H-M   'P 1'
#
loop_
_entity.id
_entity.type
_entity.pdbx_description
1 polymer ?
#
loop_
_entity_poly.entity_id
_entity_poly.type
_entity_poly.pdbx_seq_one_letter_code
_entity_poly.pdbx_strand_id
1 'polypeptide(L)'
;MDKKTEELFNINQQIKKTRGKTIIQLDETGEIVERFPKHRVAILIGYIGKCYYGLQYDQNFPTIEKSIFSALVKSKLILPSNSDNPTRSGLNRAGRTDKGVSAIRNLISIKIMLPPEKSISELIDLINSNLADDIKIWDIIPTTHKFDARVMCDSRKYEYLLPTSCLVTPSRETFYHYENNYFSEKYLNSNAVISENIGFFDTVETKILSKSESYRYRVDDFKLSLFNECIELYKEYAEKTCVRYIIESFVSKPFLIEGREFIRIGFHGQSFLLNQIRKMIGFAIVLTKVKADIKSIFPQAFNKVKLNIPKAPALGLWMEEAMFKKYNDEDELEDNIASEKLLSERQIRRQCENEFKKIKKFSKRVIANRDPINFEKAKLCMNTPLLINQLQQKKAYPASVSTIQDIVVKQTHISLVFILDEIVYKIKKNINFGFVDYSDLEKRKHFCEEECLLNKRLSQEVYLGVVEIRCDDSNNLYIETSDNSLKLVEYAVKMKRLNEEDSLLHQVNNNVVNDADVMRLSKFVSDFHMNAVNSDEITKEASFANFKFNVEENFIQTEIHMAGDTQIIGEEVFIYLKNNSKKYLDYFEKLILKREQQGLMKDCHGDLRLEHVYLMGEDRKIQIIDCIEFNKRFRYSDPLLDAAFLYMDFLKKGHPDFGCLYKNSYFKCLKSIDVEEENLFQFYAIYRAIVRAKVSAFKAFDENCPDMEKLSCIGSSRLYWHLALDLMRNLNAKNQKKSVILVTGLPGGFNNFEEMIMKKGDKELYTKDFSKKTYSECLNLARQNLTEKNLVVVDGTFNNFEDLMNFENLVEEFEGDINFYIIEVKVFDKSVLESRILERKNDISDANLG
;
A
#
# COMPACT_ATOMS: atom_id res chain seq x y z
N MET A 1 40.99 42.03 43.86
CA MET A 1 40.66 40.91 42.97
C MET A 1 39.21 41.11 42.57
N ASP A 2 38.88 41.13 41.27
CA ASP A 2 37.49 41.27 40.81
C ASP A 2 36.68 40.05 41.26
N LYS A 3 35.38 40.22 41.56
CA LYS A 3 34.46 39.16 42.02
C LYS A 3 34.55 37.92 41.13
N LYS A 4 34.71 38.10 39.83
CA LYS A 4 34.88 37.02 38.84
C LYS A 4 36.18 36.24 39.03
N THR A 5 37.27 36.94 39.38
CA THR A 5 38.57 36.33 39.69
C THR A 5 38.56 35.60 41.03
N GLU A 6 37.80 36.09 42.00
CA GLU A 6 37.60 35.46 43.30
C GLU A 6 36.70 34.21 43.21
N GLU A 7 35.69 34.24 42.34
CA GLU A 7 34.88 33.07 41.95
C GLU A 7 35.73 32.01 41.24
N LEU A 8 36.52 32.39 40.25
CA LEU A 8 37.46 31.50 39.54
C LEU A 8 38.56 30.93 40.46
N PHE A 9 39.00 31.68 41.46
CA PHE A 9 39.97 31.23 42.45
C PHE A 9 39.35 30.23 43.45
N ASN A 10 38.12 30.48 43.89
CA ASN A 10 37.36 29.57 44.76
C ASN A 10 36.96 28.27 44.03
N ILE A 11 36.59 28.34 42.75
CA ILE A 11 36.35 27.18 41.88
C ILE A 11 37.65 26.36 41.73
N ASN A 12 38.79 27.01 41.50
CA ASN A 12 40.10 26.34 41.43
C ASN A 12 40.54 25.70 42.76
N GLN A 13 40.14 26.25 43.90
CA GLN A 13 40.38 25.62 45.21
C GLN A 13 39.45 24.42 45.46
N GLN A 14 38.20 24.45 44.99
CA GLN A 14 37.29 23.30 45.06
C GLN A 14 37.74 22.14 44.17
N ILE A 15 38.29 22.43 42.97
CA ILE A 15 38.86 21.43 42.04
C ILE A 15 39.99 20.60 42.68
N LYS A 16 40.77 21.17 43.63
CA LYS A 16 41.90 20.48 44.28
C LYS A 16 41.51 19.57 45.45
N LYS A 17 40.25 19.56 45.93
CA LYS A 17 39.84 18.84 47.16
C LYS A 17 39.13 17.50 46.94
N THR A 18 38.78 17.10 45.71
CA THR A 18 38.19 15.78 45.43
C THR A 18 39.28 14.73 45.18
N ARG A 19 39.61 13.96 46.22
CA ARG A 19 40.40 12.72 46.08
C ARG A 19 39.63 11.72 45.22
N GLY A 20 39.94 11.70 43.92
CA GLY A 20 39.59 10.63 42.98
C GLY A 20 38.39 10.93 42.08
N LYS A 21 38.67 11.30 40.82
CA LYS A 21 37.85 11.07 39.61
C LYS A 21 36.75 12.06 39.20
N THR A 22 36.53 13.21 39.84
CA THR A 22 35.63 14.25 39.30
C THR A 22 36.43 15.46 38.79
N ILE A 23 36.41 15.73 37.48
CA ILE A 23 37.00 16.94 36.89
C ILE A 23 35.88 17.97 36.73
N ILE A 24 35.92 19.04 37.52
CA ILE A 24 35.00 20.17 37.36
C ILE A 24 35.61 21.11 36.30
N GLN A 25 34.93 21.29 35.17
CA GLN A 25 35.36 22.16 34.07
C GLN A 25 34.19 23.01 33.58
N LEU A 26 34.50 24.20 33.04
CA LEU A 26 33.53 24.99 32.30
C LEU A 26 33.31 24.35 30.93
N ASP A 27 32.05 24.19 30.52
CA ASP A 27 31.74 23.81 29.13
C ASP A 27 31.82 25.00 28.16
N GLU A 28 31.51 24.75 26.89
CA GLU A 28 31.58 25.75 25.81
C GLU A 28 30.62 26.94 26.02
N THR A 29 29.66 26.82 26.95
CA THR A 29 28.69 27.86 27.32
C THR A 29 29.05 28.59 28.62
N GLY A 30 30.11 28.15 29.32
CA GLY A 30 30.53 28.71 30.60
C GLY A 30 29.81 28.12 31.81
N GLU A 31 29.10 26.99 31.67
CA GLU A 31 28.49 26.27 32.80
C GLU A 31 29.47 25.30 33.46
N ILE A 32 29.40 25.18 34.79
CA ILE A 32 30.20 24.23 35.57
C ILE A 32 29.66 22.81 35.35
N VAL A 33 30.47 21.95 34.73
CA VAL A 33 30.13 20.53 34.48
C VAL A 33 31.04 19.62 35.28
N GLU A 34 30.43 18.75 36.08
CA GLU A 34 31.11 17.63 36.75
C GLU A 34 31.39 16.51 35.75
N ARG A 35 32.66 16.16 35.54
CA ARG A 35 33.06 15.04 34.67
C ARG A 35 33.46 13.83 35.49
N PHE A 36 32.76 12.72 35.29
CA PHE A 36 33.14 11.40 35.78
C PHE A 36 33.95 10.63 34.72
N PRO A 37 34.70 9.57 35.12
CA PRO A 37 35.37 8.71 34.17
C PRO A 37 34.36 8.06 33.23
N LYS A 38 34.72 7.95 31.95
CA LYS A 38 33.91 7.21 30.98
C LYS A 38 34.15 5.71 31.14
N HIS A 39 33.07 4.97 31.33
CA HIS A 39 33.06 3.51 31.37
C HIS A 39 32.49 2.96 30.06
N ARG A 40 33.08 1.87 29.58
CA ARG A 40 32.46 1.06 28.52
C ARG A 40 31.28 0.32 29.15
N VAL A 41 30.11 0.43 28.52
CA VAL A 41 28.90 -0.25 28.98
C VAL A 41 28.26 -0.99 27.80
N ALA A 42 27.59 -2.09 28.11
CA ALA A 42 26.59 -2.74 27.26
C ALA A 42 25.21 -2.26 27.70
N ILE A 43 24.39 -1.79 26.75
CA ILE A 43 23.03 -1.31 27.00
C ILE A 43 22.08 -2.21 26.21
N LEU A 44 21.15 -2.84 26.94
CA LEU A 44 20.08 -3.64 26.36
C LEU A 44 18.90 -2.73 26.03
N ILE A 45 18.49 -2.69 24.76
CA ILE A 45 17.48 -1.76 24.25
C ILE A 45 16.35 -2.50 23.53
N GLY A 46 15.14 -1.96 23.65
CA GLY A 46 13.97 -2.33 22.87
C GLY A 46 13.29 -1.09 22.31
N TYR A 47 12.67 -1.22 21.14
CA TYR A 47 12.00 -0.12 20.48
C TYR A 47 11.00 -0.58 19.40
N ILE A 48 9.99 0.26 19.16
CA ILE A 48 9.06 0.13 18.04
C ILE A 48 9.60 0.94 16.86
N GLY A 49 9.94 0.26 15.76
CA GLY A 49 10.62 0.90 14.63
C GLY A 49 9.75 1.80 13.76
N LYS A 50 8.42 1.80 13.95
CA LYS A 50 7.43 2.40 13.04
C LYS A 50 7.74 3.85 12.64
N CYS A 51 8.11 4.68 13.61
CA CYS A 51 8.35 6.12 13.42
C CYS A 51 9.82 6.48 13.16
N TYR A 52 10.70 5.49 13.00
CA TYR A 52 12.15 5.70 12.95
C TYR A 52 12.77 5.21 11.64
N TYR A 53 13.77 5.94 11.17
CA TYR A 53 14.60 5.62 10.00
C TYR A 53 15.68 4.59 10.34
N GLY A 54 15.31 3.61 11.16
CA GLY A 54 16.19 2.54 11.63
C GLY A 54 16.96 2.92 12.90
N LEU A 55 17.87 2.03 13.28
CA LEU A 55 18.64 2.19 14.51
C LEU A 55 19.72 3.29 14.38
N GLN A 56 20.44 3.28 13.27
CA GLN A 56 21.69 4.01 13.10
C GLN A 56 21.48 5.52 13.09
N TYR A 57 22.31 6.25 13.84
CA TYR A 57 22.28 7.70 13.91
C TYR A 57 22.36 8.35 12.53
N ASP A 58 21.47 9.30 12.30
CA ASP A 58 21.43 10.18 11.14
C ASP A 58 21.07 11.61 11.62
N GLN A 59 21.70 12.62 11.01
CA GLN A 59 21.49 14.01 11.41
C GLN A 59 20.10 14.53 11.00
N ASN A 60 19.61 14.11 9.84
CA ASN A 60 18.42 14.64 9.19
C ASN A 60 17.15 13.88 9.56
N PHE A 61 17.26 12.60 9.93
CA PHE A 61 16.12 11.74 10.19
C PHE A 61 15.97 11.34 11.67
N PRO A 62 14.73 11.08 12.15
CA PRO A 62 14.52 10.50 13.47
C PRO A 62 15.00 9.05 13.48
N THR A 63 15.99 8.75 14.33
CA THR A 63 16.60 7.42 14.48
C THR A 63 16.63 7.04 15.95
N ILE A 64 16.68 5.74 16.23
CA ILE A 64 16.68 5.23 17.61
C ILE A 64 17.92 5.74 18.35
N GLU A 65 19.09 5.67 17.73
CA GLU A 65 20.33 6.17 18.33
C GLU A 65 20.29 7.66 18.61
N LYS A 66 19.71 8.50 17.73
CA LYS A 66 19.58 9.94 17.98
C LYS A 66 18.74 10.22 19.23
N SER A 67 17.67 9.44 19.42
CA SER A 67 16.82 9.53 20.61
C SER A 67 17.56 9.09 21.87
N ILE A 68 18.31 7.97 21.81
CA ILE A 68 19.16 7.50 22.90
C ILE A 68 20.26 8.51 23.23
N PHE A 69 20.95 9.07 22.25
CA PHE A 69 21.97 10.10 22.45
C PHE A 69 21.38 11.35 23.11
N SER A 70 20.21 11.81 22.65
CA SER A 70 19.50 12.93 23.27
C SER A 70 19.18 12.64 24.73
N ALA A 71 18.67 11.44 25.05
CA ALA A 71 18.37 11.04 26.41
C ALA A 71 19.63 10.94 27.29
N LEU A 72 20.73 10.40 26.77
CA LEU A 72 22.02 10.32 27.48
C LEU A 72 22.63 11.70 27.75
N VAL A 73 22.45 12.67 26.85
CA VAL A 73 22.87 14.07 27.05
C VAL A 73 22.01 14.74 28.13
N LYS A 74 20.67 14.63 28.04
CA LYS A 74 19.76 15.16 29.05
C LYS A 74 20.02 14.55 30.44
N SER A 75 20.42 13.28 30.48
CA SER A 75 20.79 12.56 31.70
C SER A 75 22.21 12.88 32.20
N LYS A 76 22.96 13.75 31.51
CA LYS A 76 24.36 14.11 31.80
C LYS A 76 25.33 12.92 31.81
N LEU A 77 25.05 11.88 31.03
CA LEU A 77 25.89 10.68 30.91
C LEU A 77 26.82 10.74 29.69
N ILE A 78 26.52 11.62 28.73
CA ILE A 78 27.37 11.96 27.59
C ILE A 78 27.37 13.49 27.41
N LEU A 79 28.50 14.07 27.03
CA LEU A 79 28.59 15.50 26.69
C LEU A 79 27.90 15.79 25.34
N PRO A 80 27.25 16.96 25.16
CA PRO A 80 26.63 17.34 23.88
C PRO A 80 27.56 17.17 22.67
N SER A 81 28.85 17.54 22.80
CA SER A 81 29.88 17.41 21.75
C SER A 81 30.25 15.96 21.36
N ASN A 82 29.78 14.97 22.12
CA ASN A 82 29.97 13.54 21.85
C ASN A 82 28.66 12.84 21.40
N SER A 83 27.56 13.59 21.26
CA SER A 83 26.23 13.04 20.97
C SER A 83 25.85 13.04 19.49
N ASP A 84 26.57 13.82 18.68
CA ASP A 84 26.37 13.97 17.24
C ASP A 84 27.22 12.99 16.41
N ASN A 85 28.21 12.34 17.03
CA ASN A 85 29.12 11.42 16.38
C ASN A 85 29.27 10.12 17.17
N PRO A 86 28.62 9.01 16.73
CA PRO A 86 28.69 7.71 17.39
C PRO A 86 30.12 7.19 17.61
N THR A 87 31.06 7.53 16.74
CA THR A 87 32.47 7.13 16.84
C THR A 87 33.16 7.77 18.05
N ARG A 88 32.84 9.03 18.39
CA ARG A 88 33.41 9.72 19.57
C ARG A 88 33.01 9.06 20.88
N SER A 89 31.82 8.47 20.92
CA SER A 89 31.31 7.71 22.07
C SER A 89 31.62 6.21 21.99
N GLY A 90 32.29 5.77 20.91
CA GLY A 90 32.63 4.37 20.65
C GLY A 90 31.43 3.46 20.42
N LEU A 91 30.28 3.98 19.98
CA LEU A 91 29.03 3.21 19.90
C LEU A 91 29.11 2.10 18.82
N ASN A 92 28.99 0.84 19.27
CA ASN A 92 28.86 -0.36 18.42
C ASN A 92 27.53 -1.07 18.71
N ARG A 93 27.01 -1.83 17.72
CA ARG A 93 25.65 -2.38 17.74
C ARG A 93 25.66 -3.86 17.37
N ALA A 94 24.91 -4.66 18.11
CA ALA A 94 24.78 -6.10 17.84
C ALA A 94 23.93 -6.38 16.60
N GLY A 95 22.83 -5.65 16.41
CA GLY A 95 21.99 -5.70 15.21
C GLY A 95 21.72 -4.31 14.66
N ARG A 96 21.80 -4.15 13.33
CA ARG A 96 21.38 -2.92 12.62
C ARG A 96 20.00 -3.17 12.04
N THR A 97 18.98 -2.54 12.61
CA THR A 97 17.60 -2.64 12.10
C THR A 97 17.32 -1.55 11.07
N ASP A 98 16.64 -1.92 10.00
CA ASP A 98 16.24 -1.02 8.91
C ASP A 98 15.08 -0.08 9.34
N LYS A 99 14.77 0.91 8.50
CA LYS A 99 13.59 1.78 8.68
C LYS A 99 12.33 0.95 8.92
N GLY A 100 11.60 1.27 9.99
CA GLY A 100 10.36 0.59 10.35
C GLY A 100 10.52 -0.73 11.11
N VAL A 101 11.74 -1.27 11.26
CA VAL A 101 11.99 -2.56 11.92
C VAL A 101 12.15 -2.37 13.42
N SER A 102 11.38 -3.12 14.20
CA SER A 102 11.40 -3.07 15.67
C SER A 102 12.50 -3.97 16.26
N ALA A 103 12.81 -3.81 17.54
CA ALA A 103 13.66 -4.74 18.28
C ALA A 103 13.22 -4.87 19.73
N ILE A 104 13.37 -6.06 20.30
CA ILE A 104 13.02 -6.33 21.70
C ILE A 104 14.30 -6.38 22.56
N ARG A 105 15.27 -7.21 22.16
CA ARG A 105 16.55 -7.37 22.88
C ARG A 105 17.74 -7.07 21.96
N ASN A 106 17.87 -5.83 21.50
CA ASN A 106 19.08 -5.36 20.83
C ASN A 106 20.11 -4.89 21.85
N LEU A 107 21.40 -5.01 21.52
CA LEU A 107 22.49 -4.60 22.40
C LEU A 107 23.36 -3.57 21.71
N ILE A 108 23.65 -2.47 22.39
CA ILE A 108 24.67 -1.51 21.98
C ILE A 108 25.79 -1.47 23.02
N SER A 109 27.02 -1.26 22.58
CA SER A 109 28.15 -0.99 23.48
C SER A 109 28.65 0.43 23.26
N ILE A 110 28.70 1.25 24.32
CA ILE A 110 28.98 2.68 24.26
C ILE A 110 29.82 3.11 25.47
N LYS A 111 30.54 4.24 25.38
CA LYS A 111 31.23 4.85 26.51
C LYS A 111 30.38 5.97 27.12
N ILE A 112 29.98 5.82 28.38
CA ILE A 112 29.21 6.82 29.14
C ILE A 112 29.88 7.16 30.47
N MET A 113 29.56 8.32 31.02
CA MET A 113 29.93 8.70 32.38
C MET A 113 28.97 7.99 33.34
N LEU A 114 29.51 7.36 34.40
CA LEU A 114 28.73 6.72 35.46
C LEU A 114 28.94 7.50 36.76
N PRO A 115 27.97 8.31 37.20
CA PRO A 115 28.04 9.03 38.46
C PRO A 115 28.04 8.04 39.64
N PRO A 116 29.01 8.10 40.57
CA PRO A 116 29.16 7.13 41.67
C PRO A 116 28.00 7.15 42.66
N GLU A 117 27.25 8.24 42.74
CA GLU A 117 26.10 8.43 43.62
C GLU A 117 24.78 7.85 43.08
N LYS A 118 24.74 7.38 41.82
CA LYS A 118 23.55 6.78 41.22
C LYS A 118 23.74 5.29 40.96
N SER A 119 22.79 4.48 41.41
CA SER A 119 22.69 3.08 41.04
C SER A 119 22.34 2.92 39.54
N ILE A 120 22.65 1.76 38.97
CA ILE A 120 22.30 1.44 37.58
C ILE A 120 20.78 1.56 37.35
N SER A 121 19.96 1.15 38.32
CA SER A 121 18.50 1.25 38.23
C SER A 121 18.06 2.72 38.10
N GLU A 122 18.59 3.61 38.93
CA GLU A 122 18.26 5.04 38.87
C GLU A 122 18.73 5.69 37.57
N LEU A 123 19.85 5.21 36.99
CA LEU A 123 20.32 5.66 35.68
C LEU A 123 19.38 5.20 34.57
N ILE A 124 18.89 3.95 34.61
CA ILE A 124 17.93 3.42 33.65
C ILE A 124 16.62 4.23 33.71
N ASP A 125 16.11 4.47 34.92
CA ASP A 125 14.88 5.27 35.12
C ASP A 125 15.05 6.69 34.59
N LEU A 126 16.20 7.32 34.85
CA LEU A 126 16.52 8.67 34.35
C LEU A 126 16.63 8.71 32.82
N ILE A 127 17.24 7.71 32.19
CA ILE A 127 17.35 7.67 30.73
C ILE A 127 15.97 7.44 30.11
N ASN A 128 15.20 6.49 30.65
CA ASN A 128 13.86 6.18 30.17
C ASN A 128 12.89 7.35 30.35
N SER A 129 13.00 8.15 31.42
CA SER A 129 12.18 9.36 31.59
C SER A 129 12.47 10.45 30.54
N ASN A 130 13.59 10.33 29.82
CA ASN A 130 14.00 11.23 28.74
C ASN A 130 13.82 10.63 27.34
N LEU A 131 13.32 9.39 27.25
CA LEU A 131 12.96 8.70 26.03
C LEU A 131 11.45 8.77 25.80
N ALA A 132 11.03 8.57 24.55
CA ALA A 132 9.63 8.34 24.22
C ALA A 132 9.22 6.90 24.58
N ASP A 133 7.93 6.66 24.80
CA ASP A 133 7.40 5.36 25.26
C ASP A 133 7.70 4.19 24.30
N ASP A 134 7.99 4.50 23.05
CA ASP A 134 8.33 3.55 21.99
C ASP A 134 9.82 3.18 21.94
N ILE A 135 10.66 3.71 22.84
CA ILE A 135 12.06 3.31 23.06
C ILE A 135 12.30 3.06 24.55
N LYS A 136 12.89 1.91 24.88
CA LYS A 136 13.18 1.54 26.26
C LYS A 136 14.58 0.98 26.43
N ILE A 137 15.25 1.47 27.47
CA ILE A 137 16.45 0.85 28.04
C ILE A 137 15.99 -0.19 29.06
N TRP A 138 16.35 -1.45 28.81
CA TRP A 138 16.04 -2.56 29.70
C TRP A 138 17.09 -2.71 30.79
N ASP A 139 18.37 -2.58 30.42
CA ASP A 139 19.48 -2.79 31.34
C ASP A 139 20.77 -2.09 30.86
N ILE A 140 21.68 -1.82 31.80
CA ILE A 140 23.01 -1.26 31.56
C ILE A 140 24.04 -2.05 32.37
N ILE A 141 25.01 -2.65 31.68
CA ILE A 141 26.06 -3.46 32.29
C ILE A 141 27.41 -2.81 31.99
N PRO A 142 28.18 -2.36 32.99
CA PRO A 142 29.57 -1.97 32.80
C PRO A 142 30.41 -3.15 32.29
N THR A 143 31.22 -2.93 31.26
CA THR A 143 32.01 -3.98 30.61
C THR A 143 33.49 -3.61 30.52
N THR A 144 34.33 -4.57 30.13
CA THR A 144 35.74 -4.31 29.85
C THR A 144 35.90 -3.33 28.69
N HIS A 145 37.03 -2.62 28.63
CA HIS A 145 37.29 -1.64 27.57
C HIS A 145 37.34 -2.26 26.15
N LYS A 146 37.54 -3.58 26.05
CA LYS A 146 37.58 -4.35 24.79
C LYS A 146 36.20 -4.82 24.31
N PHE A 147 35.16 -4.72 25.15
CA PHE A 147 33.84 -5.23 24.78
C PHE A 147 33.24 -4.48 23.58
N ASP A 148 32.85 -5.24 22.57
CA ASP A 148 32.26 -4.74 21.34
C ASP A 148 31.02 -5.56 20.97
N ALA A 149 29.84 -4.95 21.11
CA ALA A 149 28.56 -5.60 20.86
C ALA A 149 28.42 -6.11 19.42
N ARG A 150 29.14 -5.54 18.44
CA ARG A 150 29.10 -5.98 17.04
C ARG A 150 29.96 -7.21 16.82
N VAL A 151 31.20 -7.17 17.31
CA VAL A 151 32.22 -8.21 17.07
C VAL A 151 31.91 -9.47 17.86
N MET A 152 31.47 -9.31 19.11
CA MET A 152 31.22 -10.42 20.03
C MET A 152 29.83 -11.04 19.86
N CYS A 153 28.97 -10.49 18.99
CA CYS A 153 27.64 -11.03 18.72
C CYS A 153 27.70 -12.15 17.66
N ASP A 154 27.32 -13.36 18.09
CA ASP A 154 27.41 -14.58 17.29
C ASP A 154 26.31 -14.69 16.24
N SER A 155 25.08 -14.42 16.66
CA SER A 155 23.88 -14.67 15.87
C SER A 155 22.71 -13.84 16.38
N ARG A 156 21.70 -13.70 15.52
CA ARG A 156 20.50 -12.90 15.80
C ARG A 156 19.26 -13.72 15.52
N LYS A 157 18.24 -13.54 16.36
CA LYS A 157 16.89 -14.07 16.16
C LYS A 157 15.96 -12.95 15.74
N TYR A 158 15.24 -13.18 14.66
CA TYR A 158 14.19 -12.30 14.15
C TYR A 158 12.89 -13.07 14.07
N GLU A 159 11.79 -12.38 14.31
CA GLU A 159 10.46 -12.89 14.02
C GLU A 159 9.72 -11.90 13.10
N TYR A 160 8.83 -12.45 12.29
CA TYR A 160 7.96 -11.71 11.40
C TYR A 160 6.51 -12.12 11.61
N LEU A 161 5.64 -11.14 11.85
CA LEU A 161 4.20 -11.33 11.96
C LEU A 161 3.56 -11.08 10.60
N LEU A 162 2.93 -12.11 10.02
CA LEU A 162 2.31 -12.07 8.71
C LEU A 162 0.82 -12.42 8.79
N PRO A 163 -0.10 -11.58 8.29
CA PRO A 163 -1.49 -12.00 8.06
C PRO A 163 -1.54 -13.15 7.05
N THR A 164 -2.23 -14.24 7.37
CA THR A 164 -2.31 -15.41 6.46
C THR A 164 -3.03 -15.09 5.16
N SER A 165 -3.88 -14.08 5.18
CA SER A 165 -4.57 -13.53 4.02
C SER A 165 -3.58 -13.04 2.92
N CYS A 166 -2.33 -12.73 3.28
CA CYS A 166 -1.25 -12.43 2.34
C CYS A 166 -0.80 -13.66 1.52
N LEU A 167 -1.12 -14.88 1.91
CA LEU A 167 -0.76 -16.11 1.18
C LEU A 167 -1.83 -16.53 0.18
N VAL A 168 -3.03 -15.95 0.27
CA VAL A 168 -4.16 -16.29 -0.58
C VAL A 168 -4.01 -15.59 -1.94
N THR A 169 -4.03 -16.36 -3.02
CA THR A 169 -4.25 -15.86 -4.39
C THR A 169 -5.56 -15.09 -4.44
N PRO A 170 -5.56 -13.79 -4.79
CA PRO A 170 -6.82 -13.07 -4.97
C PRO A 170 -7.60 -13.73 -6.11
N SER A 171 -8.84 -14.16 -5.88
CA SER A 171 -9.78 -14.30 -7.01
C SER A 171 -10.01 -12.91 -7.62
N ARG A 172 -10.48 -12.83 -8.87
CA ARG A 172 -10.91 -11.53 -9.46
C ARG A 172 -11.85 -10.80 -8.49
N GLU A 173 -12.78 -11.51 -7.84
CA GLU A 173 -13.69 -10.97 -6.82
C GLU A 173 -12.99 -10.61 -5.50
N THR A 174 -11.99 -11.38 -5.04
CA THR A 174 -11.28 -11.07 -3.78
C THR A 174 -10.39 -9.84 -3.91
N PHE A 175 -9.82 -9.60 -5.11
CA PHE A 175 -8.96 -8.44 -5.37
C PHE A 175 -9.73 -7.12 -5.21
N TYR A 176 -11.02 -7.08 -5.56
CA TYR A 176 -11.89 -5.90 -5.38
C TYR A 176 -12.52 -5.82 -3.98
N HIS A 177 -12.83 -6.95 -3.33
CA HIS A 177 -13.32 -6.96 -1.94
C HIS A 177 -12.28 -6.56 -0.88
N TYR A 178 -10.98 -6.66 -1.19
CA TYR A 178 -9.91 -6.19 -0.30
C TYR A 178 -9.91 -4.66 -0.10
N GLU A 179 -10.36 -3.88 -1.09
CA GLU A 179 -10.61 -2.44 -0.92
C GLU A 179 -11.84 -2.22 -0.01
N ASN A 180 -12.96 -2.90 -0.25
CA ASN A 180 -14.23 -2.53 0.38
C ASN A 180 -14.35 -2.90 1.88
N ASN A 181 -13.72 -4.00 2.34
CA ASN A 181 -13.83 -4.44 3.74
C ASN A 181 -12.81 -3.81 4.70
N TYR A 182 -11.84 -3.05 4.20
CA TYR A 182 -11.00 -2.20 5.06
C TYR A 182 -11.69 -0.89 5.43
N PHE A 183 -12.76 -0.51 4.70
CA PHE A 183 -13.39 0.81 4.78
C PHE A 183 -14.91 0.79 5.08
N SER A 184 -15.53 -0.35 5.38
CA SER A 184 -16.94 -0.34 5.75
C SER A 184 -17.13 0.47 7.06
N GLU A 185 -17.76 1.65 6.94
CA GLU A 185 -18.16 2.54 8.04
C GLU A 185 -18.99 1.84 9.13
N LYS A 186 -19.52 0.65 8.84
CA LYS A 186 -20.23 -0.20 9.81
C LYS A 186 -19.36 -0.62 11.01
N TYR A 187 -18.02 -0.60 10.88
CA TYR A 187 -17.10 -0.81 12.01
C TYR A 187 -16.71 0.49 12.74
N LEU A 188 -17.02 1.66 12.18
CA LEU A 188 -16.82 2.96 12.84
C LEU A 188 -17.99 3.31 13.78
N ASN A 189 -19.21 2.84 13.49
CA ASN A 189 -20.42 3.21 14.24
C ASN A 189 -20.95 2.14 15.22
N SER A 190 -20.31 0.98 15.33
CA SER A 190 -20.56 0.17 16.52
C SER A 190 -19.81 0.83 17.68
N ASN A 191 -20.55 1.32 18.68
CA ASN A 191 -20.10 1.69 20.02
C ASN A 191 -19.44 0.51 20.77
N ALA A 192 -18.57 -0.26 20.11
CA ALA A 192 -17.43 -0.85 20.78
C ALA A 192 -16.50 0.33 21.07
N VAL A 193 -16.72 0.93 22.23
CA VAL A 193 -15.72 1.69 22.98
C VAL A 193 -14.36 1.09 22.62
N ILE A 194 -13.59 1.76 21.77
CA ILE A 194 -12.15 1.51 21.69
C ILE A 194 -11.66 2.10 23.00
N SER A 195 -11.80 1.28 24.05
CA SER A 195 -11.15 1.55 25.30
C SER A 195 -9.70 1.70 24.95
N GLU A 196 -9.14 2.81 25.38
CA GLU A 196 -7.74 3.18 25.33
C GLU A 196 -6.75 2.12 25.87
N ASN A 197 -7.16 0.89 26.18
CA ASN A 197 -6.31 -0.20 26.61
C ASN A 197 -6.56 -1.45 25.77
N ILE A 198 -6.00 -1.51 24.56
CA ILE A 198 -5.71 -2.83 23.96
C ILE A 198 -4.21 -2.99 24.07
N GLY A 199 -3.79 -3.51 25.23
CA GLY A 199 -2.44 -3.99 25.42
C GLY A 199 -2.20 -5.14 24.45
N PHE A 200 -1.02 -5.16 23.83
CA PHE A 200 -0.52 -6.19 22.92
C PHE A 200 -0.54 -7.63 23.51
N PHE A 201 -1.00 -7.81 24.76
CA PHE A 201 -1.06 -9.07 25.49
C PHE A 201 -2.36 -9.31 26.29
N ASP A 202 -3.51 -8.80 25.86
CA ASP A 202 -4.79 -9.27 26.42
C ASP A 202 -5.31 -10.48 25.66
N THR A 203 -5.49 -11.61 26.38
CA THR A 203 -6.35 -12.72 25.97
C THR A 203 -7.78 -12.20 25.86
N VAL A 204 -8.29 -12.08 24.63
CA VAL A 204 -9.67 -11.67 24.37
C VAL A 204 -10.55 -12.90 24.22
N GLU A 205 -11.52 -13.00 25.13
CA GLU A 205 -12.67 -13.88 25.00
C GLU A 205 -13.42 -13.60 23.70
N THR A 206 -13.68 -14.68 22.97
CA THR A 206 -14.28 -14.72 21.65
C THR A 206 -15.70 -14.17 21.65
N LYS A 207 -15.92 -13.01 21.05
CA LYS A 207 -17.22 -12.66 20.48
C LYS A 207 -17.34 -13.27 19.08
N ILE A 208 -18.34 -14.12 18.93
CA ILE A 208 -18.64 -14.91 17.74
C ILE A 208 -19.04 -13.96 16.61
N LEU A 209 -18.16 -13.76 15.62
CA LEU A 209 -18.57 -13.36 14.28
C LEU A 209 -19.32 -14.53 13.64
N SER A 210 -20.37 -14.24 12.87
CA SER A 210 -21.17 -15.27 12.21
C SER A 210 -20.28 -16.15 11.33
N LYS A 211 -20.49 -17.48 11.41
CA LYS A 211 -19.68 -18.53 10.75
C LYS A 211 -19.48 -18.36 9.23
N SER A 212 -20.21 -17.47 8.57
CA SER A 212 -20.18 -17.28 7.11
C SER A 212 -19.04 -16.38 6.60
N GLU A 213 -18.54 -15.42 7.40
CA GLU A 213 -17.51 -14.48 6.93
C GLU A 213 -16.07 -14.96 7.18
N SER A 214 -15.85 -15.83 8.18
CA SER A 214 -14.50 -16.25 8.59
C SER A 214 -13.78 -17.20 7.63
N TYR A 215 -14.50 -17.88 6.73
CA TYR A 215 -13.88 -18.84 5.80
C TYR A 215 -13.20 -18.15 4.60
N ARG A 216 -13.56 -16.91 4.26
CA ARG A 216 -13.05 -16.23 3.05
C ARG A 216 -11.62 -15.67 3.16
N TYR A 217 -11.09 -15.54 4.38
CA TYR A 217 -9.78 -14.90 4.62
C TYR A 217 -8.74 -15.81 5.28
N ARG A 218 -9.08 -17.08 5.51
CA ARG A 218 -8.14 -18.08 6.04
C ARG A 218 -7.33 -18.67 4.90
N VAL A 219 -6.05 -18.91 5.17
CA VAL A 219 -5.21 -19.65 4.23
C VAL A 219 -5.63 -21.12 4.27
N ASP A 220 -5.71 -21.77 3.12
CA ASP A 220 -5.91 -23.22 3.05
C ASP A 220 -4.63 -23.96 3.50
N ASP A 221 -4.79 -25.20 3.99
CA ASP A 221 -3.67 -25.99 4.52
C ASP A 221 -2.58 -26.23 3.46
N PHE A 222 -2.97 -26.32 2.18
CA PHE A 222 -2.03 -26.48 1.07
C PHE A 222 -1.09 -25.28 0.94
N LYS A 223 -1.62 -24.06 0.89
CA LYS A 223 -0.82 -22.82 0.79
C LYS A 223 0.01 -22.59 2.03
N LEU A 224 -0.52 -22.90 3.21
CA LEU A 224 0.25 -22.80 4.45
C LEU A 224 1.42 -23.79 4.45
N SER A 225 1.19 -25.03 4.00
CA SER A 225 2.23 -26.05 3.85
C SER A 225 3.29 -25.62 2.84
N LEU A 226 2.88 -25.12 1.67
CA LEU A 226 3.79 -24.63 0.62
C LEU A 226 4.64 -23.45 1.12
N PHE A 227 4.03 -22.53 1.87
CA PHE A 227 4.76 -21.42 2.48
C PHE A 227 5.77 -21.92 3.51
N ASN A 228 5.39 -22.88 4.36
CA ASN A 228 6.31 -23.47 5.33
C ASN A 228 7.50 -24.17 4.64
N GLU A 229 7.25 -24.95 3.59
CA GLU A 229 8.31 -25.60 2.80
C GLU A 229 9.29 -24.56 2.20
N CYS A 230 8.78 -23.42 1.69
CA CYS A 230 9.65 -22.32 1.23
C CYS A 230 10.57 -21.79 2.35
N ILE A 231 10.05 -21.65 3.57
CA ILE A 231 10.78 -21.11 4.72
C ILE A 231 11.85 -22.10 5.21
N GLU A 232 11.58 -23.40 5.14
CA GLU A 232 12.52 -24.47 5.50
C GLU A 232 13.65 -24.60 4.46
N LEU A 233 13.35 -24.48 3.16
CA LEU A 233 14.35 -24.57 2.08
C LEU A 233 15.48 -23.53 2.20
N TYR A 234 15.22 -22.37 2.82
CA TYR A 234 16.28 -21.38 3.05
C TYR A 234 17.43 -21.92 3.89
N LYS A 235 17.16 -22.79 4.86
CA LYS A 235 18.21 -23.42 5.65
C LYS A 235 19.06 -24.35 4.77
N GLU A 236 18.40 -25.21 4.01
CA GLU A 236 19.06 -26.20 3.15
C GLU A 236 19.96 -25.55 2.09
N TYR A 237 19.48 -24.52 1.40
CA TYR A 237 20.24 -23.86 0.34
C TYR A 237 21.29 -22.88 0.86
N ALA A 238 21.05 -22.23 2.00
CA ALA A 238 22.03 -21.35 2.64
C ALA A 238 23.29 -22.12 3.07
N GLU A 239 23.14 -23.37 3.54
CA GLU A 239 24.27 -24.24 3.89
C GLU A 239 25.11 -24.66 2.67
N LYS A 240 24.48 -24.84 1.50
CA LYS A 240 25.12 -25.41 0.29
C LYS A 240 25.77 -24.39 -0.65
N THR A 241 25.28 -23.13 -0.65
CA THR A 241 25.57 -22.19 -1.76
C THR A 241 25.90 -20.76 -1.35
N CYS A 242 25.78 -20.39 -0.06
CA CYS A 242 25.82 -18.99 0.39
C CYS A 242 26.88 -18.70 1.46
N VAL A 243 27.35 -17.45 1.52
CA VAL A 243 28.27 -16.92 2.57
C VAL A 243 27.53 -16.55 3.87
N ARG A 244 26.23 -16.87 3.99
CA ARG A 244 25.39 -16.50 5.14
C ARG A 244 24.59 -17.72 5.60
N TYR A 245 24.64 -18.00 6.90
CA TYR A 245 24.10 -19.22 7.48
C TYR A 245 22.81 -18.95 8.26
N ILE A 246 21.74 -19.63 7.87
CA ILE A 246 20.49 -19.74 8.63
C ILE A 246 20.62 -20.98 9.52
N ILE A 247 20.61 -20.79 10.83
CA ILE A 247 20.75 -21.85 11.83
C ILE A 247 19.41 -22.57 12.03
N GLU A 248 18.34 -21.79 12.13
CA GLU A 248 16.97 -22.26 12.34
C GLU A 248 15.97 -21.31 11.69
N SER A 249 14.88 -21.87 11.17
CA SER A 249 13.70 -21.12 10.74
C SER A 249 12.45 -21.89 11.16
N PHE A 250 11.34 -21.17 11.37
CA PHE A 250 10.05 -21.80 11.67
C PHE A 250 8.88 -20.97 11.16
N VAL A 251 7.74 -21.62 10.94
CA VAL A 251 6.43 -20.99 10.77
C VAL A 251 5.51 -21.50 11.87
N SER A 252 4.87 -20.60 12.61
CA SER A 252 3.92 -20.98 13.65
C SER A 252 2.62 -21.51 13.05
N LYS A 253 1.85 -22.26 13.86
CA LYS A 253 0.44 -22.46 13.56
C LYS A 253 -0.29 -21.11 13.46
N PRO A 254 -1.33 -20.99 12.62
CA PRO A 254 -2.13 -19.78 12.55
C PRO A 254 -2.82 -19.48 13.89
N PHE A 255 -2.95 -18.20 14.22
CA PHE A 255 -3.67 -17.72 15.39
C PHE A 255 -4.39 -16.41 15.09
N LEU A 256 -5.39 -16.07 15.91
CA LEU A 256 -6.23 -14.89 15.68
C LEU A 256 -5.76 -13.69 16.51
N ILE A 257 -5.67 -12.53 15.86
CA ILE A 257 -5.59 -11.21 16.51
C ILE A 257 -6.79 -10.40 15.98
N GLU A 258 -7.67 -9.95 16.85
CA GLU A 258 -8.86 -9.14 16.49
C GLU A 258 -9.69 -9.77 15.34
N GLY A 259 -9.89 -11.09 15.40
CA GLY A 259 -10.65 -11.85 14.40
C GLY A 259 -9.94 -12.11 13.07
N ARG A 260 -8.69 -11.65 12.90
CA ARG A 260 -7.86 -11.87 11.71
C ARG A 260 -6.79 -12.91 11.99
N GLU A 261 -6.51 -13.75 11.00
CA GLU A 261 -5.56 -14.86 11.13
C GLU A 261 -4.13 -14.44 10.76
N PHE A 262 -3.19 -14.78 11.63
CA PHE A 262 -1.77 -14.46 11.53
C PHE A 262 -0.90 -15.69 11.75
N ILE A 263 0.31 -15.65 11.20
CA ILE A 263 1.40 -16.58 11.49
C ILE A 263 2.65 -15.81 11.90
N ARG A 264 3.47 -16.44 12.75
CA ARG A 264 4.82 -15.97 13.09
C ARG A 264 5.85 -16.75 12.30
N ILE A 265 6.81 -16.05 11.75
CA ILE A 265 7.89 -16.62 10.96
C ILE A 265 9.19 -16.27 11.67
N GLY A 266 9.91 -17.27 12.16
CA GLY A 266 11.18 -17.07 12.85
C GLY A 266 12.38 -17.34 11.96
N PHE A 267 13.42 -16.53 12.12
CA PHE A 267 14.74 -16.77 11.56
C PHE A 267 15.81 -16.57 12.63
N HIS A 268 16.62 -17.60 12.84
CA HIS A 268 17.87 -17.54 13.60
C HIS A 268 19.01 -17.70 12.62
N GLY A 269 19.85 -16.67 12.49
CA GLY A 269 21.00 -16.69 11.58
C GLY A 269 22.23 -16.06 12.21
N GLN A 270 23.41 -16.43 11.72
CA GLN A 270 24.68 -15.86 12.18
C GLN A 270 24.74 -14.36 11.88
N SER A 271 24.39 -13.98 10.64
CA SER A 271 24.25 -12.60 10.21
C SER A 271 23.29 -12.49 9.04
N PHE A 272 22.67 -11.32 8.90
CA PHE A 272 21.73 -11.01 7.82
C PHE A 272 22.21 -9.80 7.02
N LEU A 273 22.06 -9.85 5.70
CA LEU A 273 22.26 -8.71 4.81
C LEU A 273 21.06 -7.77 4.87
N LEU A 274 21.27 -6.53 4.40
CA LEU A 274 20.22 -5.54 4.25
C LEU A 274 19.00 -6.13 3.50
N ASN A 275 17.81 -5.99 4.08
CA ASN A 275 16.55 -6.52 3.56
C ASN A 275 16.48 -8.04 3.32
N GLN A 276 17.47 -8.84 3.75
CA GLN A 276 17.53 -10.27 3.45
C GLN A 276 16.27 -11.02 3.92
N ILE A 277 15.91 -10.90 5.20
CA ILE A 277 14.73 -11.56 5.78
C ILE A 277 13.44 -11.13 5.06
N ARG A 278 13.31 -9.83 4.77
CA ARG A 278 12.12 -9.29 4.09
C ARG A 278 11.99 -9.80 2.66
N LYS A 279 13.11 -10.00 1.96
CA LYS A 279 13.13 -10.63 0.63
C LYS A 279 12.85 -12.12 0.70
N MET A 280 13.37 -12.81 1.72
CA MET A 280 13.07 -14.23 1.93
C MET A 280 11.56 -14.45 2.12
N ILE A 281 10.94 -13.64 2.98
CA ILE A 281 9.50 -13.67 3.21
C ILE A 281 8.72 -13.26 1.94
N GLY A 282 9.14 -12.19 1.27
CA GLY A 282 8.48 -11.73 0.04
C GLY A 282 8.52 -12.76 -1.09
N PHE A 283 9.63 -13.47 -1.26
CA PHE A 283 9.75 -14.56 -2.23
C PHE A 283 8.81 -15.72 -1.88
N ALA A 284 8.81 -16.17 -0.62
CA ALA A 284 7.92 -17.23 -0.15
C ALA A 284 6.44 -16.87 -0.36
N ILE A 285 6.05 -15.61 -0.12
CA ILE A 285 4.69 -15.11 -0.38
C ILE A 285 4.35 -15.26 -1.87
N VAL A 286 5.23 -14.82 -2.78
CA VAL A 286 4.98 -14.91 -4.22
C VAL A 286 4.83 -16.35 -4.67
N LEU A 287 5.77 -17.21 -4.30
CA LEU A 287 5.76 -18.63 -4.67
C LEU A 287 4.49 -19.33 -4.18
N THR A 288 4.07 -19.01 -2.95
CA THR A 288 2.83 -19.55 -2.37
C THR A 288 1.60 -19.05 -3.12
N LYS A 289 1.53 -17.75 -3.43
CA LYS A 289 0.40 -17.15 -4.14
C LYS A 289 0.19 -17.74 -5.53
N VAL A 290 1.28 -17.98 -6.26
CA VAL A 290 1.23 -18.51 -7.63
C VAL A 290 1.21 -20.04 -7.67
N LYS A 291 1.22 -20.71 -6.50
CA LYS A 291 1.33 -22.17 -6.39
C LYS A 291 2.51 -22.73 -7.22
N ALA A 292 3.65 -22.03 -7.13
CA ALA A 292 4.85 -22.35 -7.88
C ALA A 292 5.39 -23.74 -7.53
N ASP A 293 6.04 -24.40 -8.49
CA ASP A 293 6.92 -25.54 -8.22
C ASP A 293 8.21 -25.04 -7.56
N ILE A 294 8.22 -25.05 -6.23
CA ILE A 294 9.32 -24.51 -5.43
C ILE A 294 10.60 -25.33 -5.59
N LYS A 295 10.53 -26.62 -5.88
CA LYS A 295 11.74 -27.45 -6.06
C LYS A 295 12.51 -27.09 -7.33
N SER A 296 11.80 -26.63 -8.37
CA SER A 296 12.41 -26.15 -9.61
C SER A 296 12.89 -24.70 -9.53
N ILE A 297 12.09 -23.81 -8.92
CA ILE A 297 12.35 -22.36 -8.91
C ILE A 297 13.36 -21.96 -7.83
N PHE A 298 13.30 -22.56 -6.64
CA PHE A 298 14.15 -22.19 -5.52
C PHE A 298 15.65 -22.33 -5.84
N PRO A 299 16.16 -23.42 -6.47
CA PRO A 299 17.57 -23.49 -6.89
C PRO A 299 17.99 -22.36 -7.84
N GLN A 300 17.10 -21.93 -8.73
CA GLN A 300 17.39 -20.86 -9.70
C GLN A 300 17.60 -19.51 -9.01
N ALA A 301 16.97 -19.28 -7.85
CA ALA A 301 17.15 -18.07 -7.05
C ALA A 301 18.55 -17.96 -6.41
N PHE A 302 19.30 -19.05 -6.35
CA PHE A 302 20.67 -19.11 -5.85
C PHE A 302 21.72 -19.21 -6.97
N ASN A 303 21.28 -19.21 -8.24
CA ASN A 303 22.16 -19.15 -9.40
C ASN A 303 22.49 -17.69 -9.78
N LYS A 304 23.35 -17.49 -10.79
CA LYS A 304 23.77 -16.15 -11.26
C LYS A 304 22.66 -15.30 -11.91
N VAL A 305 21.44 -15.84 -12.04
CA VAL A 305 20.30 -15.13 -12.64
C VAL A 305 19.76 -14.11 -11.65
N LYS A 306 19.64 -12.85 -12.07
CA LYS A 306 19.02 -11.81 -11.23
C LYS A 306 17.50 -12.00 -11.21
N LEU A 307 16.97 -12.40 -10.06
CA LEU A 307 15.54 -12.42 -9.81
C LEU A 307 15.10 -11.15 -9.07
N ASN A 308 14.02 -10.52 -9.55
CA ASN A 308 13.42 -9.38 -8.87
C ASN A 308 12.48 -9.85 -7.75
N ILE A 309 13.04 -10.03 -6.57
CA ILE A 309 12.32 -10.54 -5.39
C ILE A 309 11.66 -9.37 -4.64
N PRO A 310 10.33 -9.39 -4.44
CA PRO A 310 9.65 -8.34 -3.69
C PRO A 310 10.09 -8.35 -2.23
N LYS A 311 10.09 -7.17 -1.62
CA LYS A 311 10.50 -6.96 -0.24
C LYS A 311 9.26 -6.85 0.65
N ALA A 312 9.09 -7.77 1.59
CA ALA A 312 7.98 -7.69 2.55
C ALA A 312 8.04 -6.39 3.39
N PRO A 313 6.91 -5.86 3.89
CA PRO A 313 6.89 -4.66 4.74
C PRO A 313 7.77 -4.79 5.99
N ALA A 314 8.35 -3.69 6.48
CA ALA A 314 9.18 -3.70 7.68
C ALA A 314 8.38 -3.83 8.99
N LEU A 315 7.12 -3.39 8.98
CA LEU A 315 6.26 -3.32 10.17
C LEU A 315 6.10 -4.66 10.90
N GLY A 316 6.02 -5.76 10.14
CA GLY A 316 5.88 -7.10 10.70
C GLY A 316 7.18 -7.67 11.26
N LEU A 317 8.34 -7.08 10.98
CA LEU A 317 9.66 -7.62 11.36
C LEU A 317 10.15 -7.00 12.66
N TRP A 318 10.59 -7.85 13.60
CA TRP A 318 11.37 -7.40 14.75
C TRP A 318 12.57 -8.29 15.02
N MET A 319 13.62 -7.69 15.58
CA MET A 319 14.71 -8.45 16.16
C MET A 319 14.33 -8.88 17.58
N GLU A 320 14.16 -10.18 17.78
CA GLU A 320 13.84 -10.77 19.07
C GLU A 320 15.04 -10.67 20.01
N GLU A 321 16.24 -11.06 19.54
CA GLU A 321 17.43 -11.18 20.38
C GLU A 321 18.75 -11.18 19.61
N ALA A 322 19.77 -10.52 20.17
CA ALA A 322 21.17 -10.70 19.81
C ALA A 322 21.87 -11.66 20.79
N MET A 323 22.54 -12.69 20.28
CA MET A 323 23.15 -13.75 21.10
C MET A 323 24.67 -13.64 21.16
N PHE A 324 25.22 -13.91 22.35
CA PHE A 324 26.64 -13.80 22.70
C PHE A 324 27.15 -15.10 23.36
N LYS A 325 26.71 -16.26 22.85
CA LYS A 325 27.03 -17.58 23.42
C LYS A 325 28.54 -17.82 23.45
N LYS A 326 29.26 -17.62 22.32
CA LYS A 326 30.70 -17.87 22.26
C LYS A 326 31.49 -16.97 23.19
N TYR A 327 31.10 -15.70 23.27
CA TYR A 327 31.70 -14.76 24.20
C TYR A 327 31.55 -15.24 25.66
N ASN A 328 30.37 -15.73 26.03
CA ASN A 328 30.12 -16.23 27.38
C ASN A 328 30.80 -17.59 27.67
N ASP A 329 31.10 -18.38 26.62
CA ASP A 329 31.73 -19.70 26.72
C ASP A 329 33.27 -19.59 26.71
N GLU A 330 33.87 -18.57 26.06
CA GLU A 330 35.33 -18.35 26.02
C GLU A 330 35.90 -17.80 27.35
N ASP A 331 35.10 -17.14 28.19
CA ASP A 331 35.50 -16.64 29.51
C ASP A 331 35.62 -17.76 30.59
N GLU A 332 35.38 -19.05 30.27
CA GLU A 332 35.67 -20.19 31.16
C GLU A 332 37.13 -20.70 31.06
N LEU A 333 38.02 -20.05 30.29
CA LEU A 333 39.42 -20.50 30.08
C LEU A 333 40.53 -19.53 30.55
N GLU A 334 40.22 -18.37 31.15
CA GLU A 334 41.23 -17.44 31.71
C GLU A 334 41.20 -17.35 33.25
N ASP A 335 40.89 -18.45 33.94
CA ASP A 335 40.96 -18.57 35.41
C ASP A 335 42.37 -18.99 35.90
N ASN A 336 43.40 -18.23 35.51
CA ASN A 336 44.74 -18.32 36.10
C ASN A 336 45.41 -16.93 36.15
N ILE A 337 45.07 -16.14 37.18
CA ILE A 337 45.97 -15.46 38.13
C ILE A 337 45.15 -14.41 38.91
N ALA A 338 45.19 -14.56 40.24
CA ALA A 338 44.59 -13.73 41.28
C ALA A 338 44.91 -12.22 41.12
N SER A 339 44.16 -11.24 41.65
CA SER A 339 43.66 -11.17 43.03
C SER A 339 42.77 -9.92 43.29
N GLU A 340 41.79 -10.14 44.17
CA GLU A 340 41.17 -9.22 45.14
C GLU A 340 39.98 -8.29 44.78
N LYS A 341 38.84 -8.73 45.36
CA LYS A 341 37.66 -8.00 45.85
C LYS A 341 36.74 -7.38 44.82
N LEU A 342 35.63 -8.07 44.51
CA LEU A 342 34.28 -7.60 44.83
C LEU A 342 33.26 -8.75 44.70
N LEU A 343 32.16 -8.64 45.44
CA LEU A 343 31.13 -9.64 45.72
C LEU A 343 30.72 -10.55 44.55
N SER A 344 30.50 -11.83 44.87
CA SER A 344 30.39 -12.95 43.93
C SER A 344 29.45 -12.70 42.74
N GLU A 345 30.01 -12.78 41.52
CA GLU A 345 29.29 -12.79 40.25
C GLU A 345 28.16 -13.83 40.18
N ARG A 346 28.25 -14.91 40.98
CA ARG A 346 27.17 -15.89 41.16
C ARG A 346 25.89 -15.31 41.81
N GLN A 347 25.99 -14.26 42.62
CA GLN A 347 24.81 -13.57 43.19
C GLN A 347 24.17 -12.60 42.19
N ILE A 348 24.98 -11.89 41.39
CA ILE A 348 24.50 -10.99 40.33
C ILE A 348 23.83 -11.78 39.20
N ARG A 349 24.45 -12.89 38.74
CA ARG A 349 23.88 -13.77 37.70
C ARG A 349 22.56 -14.42 38.13
N ARG A 350 22.46 -14.80 39.41
CA ARG A 350 21.24 -15.38 40.01
C ARG A 350 20.19 -14.32 40.38
N GLN A 351 20.58 -13.05 40.57
CA GLN A 351 19.66 -11.91 40.66
C GLN A 351 19.10 -11.54 39.29
N CYS A 352 19.92 -11.48 38.23
CA CYS A 352 19.46 -11.18 36.87
C CYS A 352 18.48 -12.24 36.35
N GLU A 353 18.73 -13.53 36.58
CA GLU A 353 17.78 -14.61 36.21
C GLU A 353 16.48 -14.59 37.02
N ASN A 354 16.52 -14.17 38.29
CA ASN A 354 15.33 -14.03 39.13
C ASN A 354 14.56 -12.72 38.87
N GLU A 355 15.22 -11.64 38.45
CA GLU A 355 14.60 -10.38 38.01
C GLU A 355 13.97 -10.53 36.61
N PHE A 356 14.57 -11.31 35.69
CA PHE A 356 13.90 -11.70 34.43
C PHE A 356 12.60 -12.50 34.68
N LYS A 357 12.53 -13.31 35.74
CA LYS A 357 11.28 -13.97 36.17
C LYS A 357 10.28 -13.00 36.82
N LYS A 358 10.75 -11.91 37.45
CA LYS A 358 9.89 -10.84 38.01
C LYS A 358 9.37 -9.88 36.94
N ILE A 359 10.11 -9.62 35.87
CA ILE A 359 9.67 -8.84 34.70
C ILE A 359 8.48 -9.52 34.00
N LYS A 360 8.45 -10.86 33.98
CA LYS A 360 7.29 -11.66 33.55
C LYS A 360 6.04 -11.49 34.43
N LYS A 361 6.22 -10.95 35.66
CA LYS A 361 5.18 -10.68 36.66
C LYS A 361 4.80 -9.18 36.72
N PHE A 362 5.72 -8.29 36.32
CA PHE A 362 5.54 -6.83 36.26
C PHE A 362 4.63 -6.38 35.11
N SER A 363 4.57 -7.16 34.02
CA SER A 363 3.61 -6.99 32.92
C SER A 363 2.14 -6.99 33.34
N LYS A 364 1.80 -7.48 34.54
CA LYS A 364 0.42 -7.52 35.07
C LYS A 364 -0.02 -6.28 35.86
N ARG A 365 0.87 -5.31 36.15
CA ARG A 365 0.57 -4.25 37.14
C ARG A 365 0.46 -2.81 36.60
N VAL A 366 0.72 -2.57 35.31
CA VAL A 366 0.83 -1.20 34.76
C VAL A 366 -0.39 -0.79 33.92
N ILE A 367 -1.46 -1.59 33.88
CA ILE A 367 -2.72 -1.23 33.19
C ILE A 367 -3.68 -0.49 34.15
N ALA A 368 -3.19 0.57 34.80
CA ALA A 368 -4.05 1.45 35.58
C ALA A 368 -3.45 2.85 35.61
N ASN A 369 -4.22 3.82 35.11
CA ASN A 369 -4.00 5.27 35.08
C ASN A 369 -3.33 5.81 33.82
N ARG A 370 -4.20 6.31 32.92
CA ARG A 370 -3.91 7.30 31.89
C ARG A 370 -4.44 8.66 32.34
N ASP A 371 -3.79 9.73 31.89
CA ASP A 371 -4.48 10.97 31.51
C ASP A 371 -3.67 11.73 30.43
N PRO A 372 -4.31 12.43 29.47
CA PRO A 372 -3.64 13.05 28.32
C PRO A 372 -3.38 14.55 28.52
N ILE A 373 -2.25 15.07 27.98
CA ILE A 373 -1.94 16.51 27.97
C ILE A 373 -1.94 17.09 26.55
N ASN A 374 -2.62 18.25 26.48
CA ASN A 374 -2.89 19.16 25.36
C ASN A 374 -1.67 19.65 24.56
N PHE A 375 -1.93 19.92 23.28
CA PHE A 375 -1.08 20.74 22.40
C PHE A 375 -1.82 22.01 21.99
N GLU A 376 -1.32 23.18 22.39
CA GLU A 376 -1.62 24.46 21.76
C GLU A 376 -0.38 25.35 21.69
N LYS A 377 -0.01 25.75 20.46
CA LYS A 377 0.24 27.16 20.06
C LYS A 377 0.89 27.23 18.67
N ALA A 378 0.19 27.81 17.70
CA ALA A 378 0.78 28.52 16.56
C ALA A 378 -0.20 29.59 16.02
N LYS A 379 0.33 30.80 15.78
CA LYS A 379 -0.37 32.07 15.49
C LYS A 379 -0.91 32.19 14.05
N LEU A 380 -2.12 32.74 13.95
CA LEU A 380 -2.67 33.73 13.00
C LEU A 380 -2.22 33.75 11.51
N CYS A 381 -2.44 32.64 10.81
CA CYS A 381 -3.32 32.62 9.63
C CYS A 381 -4.46 31.66 10.01
N MET A 382 -5.69 31.74 9.49
CA MET A 382 -6.70 30.73 9.85
C MET A 382 -6.20 29.35 9.42
N ASN A 383 -5.64 28.63 10.38
CA ASN A 383 -5.01 27.35 10.18
C ASN A 383 -6.13 26.34 9.89
N THR A 384 -5.93 25.43 8.94
CA THR A 384 -6.92 24.41 8.58
C THR A 384 -7.55 23.71 9.80
N PRO A 385 -6.79 23.36 10.87
CA PRO A 385 -7.34 22.80 12.10
C PRO A 385 -8.30 23.75 12.86
N LEU A 386 -8.05 25.06 12.85
CA LEU A 386 -8.94 26.03 13.49
C LEU A 386 -10.28 26.11 12.74
N LEU A 387 -10.22 26.15 11.40
CA LEU A 387 -11.41 26.18 10.56
C LEU A 387 -12.25 24.90 10.76
N ILE A 388 -11.60 23.74 10.80
CA ILE A 388 -12.26 22.45 11.08
C ILE A 388 -12.91 22.48 12.47
N ASN A 389 -12.16 22.85 13.51
CA ASN A 389 -12.65 22.83 14.88
C ASN A 389 -13.87 23.77 15.08
N GLN A 390 -13.79 25.00 14.56
CA GLN A 390 -14.88 25.98 14.68
C GLN A 390 -16.12 25.57 13.88
N LEU A 391 -15.95 25.10 12.64
CA LEU A 391 -17.07 24.66 11.81
C LEU A 391 -17.60 23.27 12.20
N GLN A 392 -16.93 22.51 13.05
CA GLN A 392 -17.52 21.31 13.67
C GLN A 392 -18.49 21.63 14.82
N GLN A 393 -18.59 22.89 15.22
CA GLN A 393 -19.52 23.31 16.27
C GLN A 393 -20.91 23.63 15.67
N LYS A 394 -21.98 23.05 16.22
CA LYS A 394 -23.36 23.29 15.77
C LYS A 394 -23.73 24.78 15.72
N LYS A 395 -23.18 25.58 16.64
CA LYS A 395 -23.38 27.04 16.71
C LYS A 395 -22.87 27.81 15.49
N ALA A 396 -21.99 27.21 14.69
CA ALA A 396 -21.45 27.85 13.50
C ALA A 396 -22.47 27.92 12.35
N TYR A 397 -23.54 27.13 12.42
CA TYR A 397 -24.56 27.01 11.38
C TYR A 397 -25.83 27.78 11.74
N PRO A 398 -26.59 28.27 10.74
CA PRO A 398 -27.80 29.04 11.00
C PRO A 398 -28.88 28.16 11.63
N ALA A 399 -29.68 28.73 12.52
CA ALA A 399 -30.73 28.02 13.25
C ALA A 399 -31.82 27.41 12.34
N SER A 400 -31.90 27.86 11.09
CA SER A 400 -32.79 27.31 10.06
C SER A 400 -32.38 25.92 9.56
N VAL A 401 -31.14 25.49 9.80
CA VAL A 401 -30.72 24.10 9.59
C VAL A 401 -31.26 23.28 10.77
N SER A 402 -32.52 22.89 10.68
CA SER A 402 -33.20 22.11 11.72
C SER A 402 -32.55 20.74 11.86
N THR A 403 -32.28 20.35 13.12
CA THR A 403 -31.63 19.09 13.52
C THR A 403 -30.27 18.88 12.85
N ILE A 404 -29.22 19.45 13.45
CA ILE A 404 -27.85 18.97 13.21
C ILE A 404 -27.60 17.88 14.26
N GLN A 405 -27.63 16.61 13.88
CA GLN A 405 -27.25 15.51 14.76
C GLN A 405 -25.73 15.38 14.78
N ASP A 406 -25.13 15.18 13.59
CA ASP A 406 -23.70 14.99 13.37
C ASP A 406 -23.14 15.90 12.27
N ILE A 407 -21.84 16.23 12.37
CA ILE A 407 -21.09 16.97 11.35
C ILE A 407 -19.87 16.14 10.97
N VAL A 408 -19.91 15.51 9.79
CA VAL A 408 -18.79 14.72 9.26
C VAL A 408 -17.90 15.62 8.42
N VAL A 409 -16.59 15.61 8.69
CA VAL A 409 -15.62 16.38 7.92
C VAL A 409 -14.79 15.44 7.04
N LYS A 410 -14.92 15.56 5.72
CA LYS A 410 -14.05 14.89 4.74
C LYS A 410 -13.06 15.91 4.18
N GLN A 411 -11.79 15.52 4.03
CA GLN A 411 -10.74 16.38 3.51
C GLN A 411 -10.22 15.84 2.18
N THR A 412 -10.14 16.70 1.17
CA THR A 412 -9.49 16.38 -0.11
C THR A 412 -8.13 17.08 -0.21
N HIS A 413 -7.41 16.87 -1.32
CA HIS A 413 -6.14 17.55 -1.58
C HIS A 413 -6.32 19.08 -1.71
N ILE A 414 -7.51 19.55 -2.12
CA ILE A 414 -7.78 20.97 -2.42
C ILE A 414 -8.99 21.56 -1.67
N SER A 415 -9.73 20.76 -0.89
CA SER A 415 -10.96 21.21 -0.22
C SER A 415 -11.20 20.55 1.15
N LEU A 416 -12.06 21.17 1.94
CA LEU A 416 -12.69 20.65 3.16
C LEU A 416 -14.19 20.52 2.90
N VAL A 417 -14.79 19.39 3.26
CA VAL A 417 -16.21 19.09 3.01
C VAL A 417 -16.87 18.80 4.36
N PHE A 418 -17.78 19.67 4.77
CA PHE A 418 -18.57 19.54 6.00
C PHE A 418 -19.95 19.00 5.62
N ILE A 419 -20.24 17.77 6.03
CA ILE A 419 -21.44 17.02 5.70
C ILE A 419 -22.35 17.02 6.92
N LEU A 420 -23.48 17.70 6.82
CA LEU A 420 -24.55 17.74 7.82
C LEU A 420 -25.69 16.80 7.37
N ASP A 421 -26.79 16.75 8.11
CA ASP A 421 -27.89 15.81 7.84
C ASP A 421 -28.52 15.98 6.45
N GLU A 422 -28.75 17.23 6.00
CA GLU A 422 -29.37 17.50 4.68
C GLU A 422 -28.50 18.36 3.74
N ILE A 423 -27.46 19.00 4.28
CA ILE A 423 -26.66 20.01 3.58
C ILE A 423 -25.17 19.67 3.67
N VAL A 424 -24.43 20.01 2.62
CA VAL A 424 -22.98 19.91 2.56
C VAL A 424 -22.39 21.29 2.27
N TYR A 425 -21.33 21.66 2.98
CA TYR A 425 -20.53 22.85 2.70
C TYR A 425 -19.12 22.45 2.29
N LYS A 426 -18.73 22.82 1.07
CA LYS A 426 -17.38 22.57 0.54
C LYS A 426 -16.59 23.87 0.49
N ILE A 427 -15.48 23.89 1.23
CA ILE A 427 -14.57 25.04 1.36
C ILE A 427 -13.28 24.71 0.62
N LYS A 428 -12.77 25.65 -0.18
CA LYS A 428 -11.50 25.50 -0.89
C LYS A 428 -10.34 25.82 0.06
N LYS A 429 -9.30 24.98 0.06
CA LYS A 429 -8.11 25.20 0.90
C LYS A 429 -7.30 26.37 0.36
N ASN A 430 -6.62 27.10 1.24
CA ASN A 430 -5.64 28.11 0.85
C ASN A 430 -4.35 27.42 0.37
N ILE A 431 -4.26 27.16 -0.93
CA ILE A 431 -3.16 26.43 -1.58
C ILE A 431 -2.88 26.97 -2.98
N ASN A 432 -1.68 26.73 -3.49
CA ASN A 432 -1.33 26.92 -4.89
C ASN A 432 -0.39 25.79 -5.33
N PHE A 433 -0.84 24.95 -6.26
CA PHE A 433 -0.06 23.83 -6.82
C PHE A 433 0.40 24.08 -8.26
N GLY A 434 0.33 25.33 -8.75
CA GLY A 434 0.65 25.72 -10.12
C GLY A 434 -0.46 25.41 -11.14
N PHE A 435 -1.14 24.27 -11.01
CA PHE A 435 -2.31 23.92 -11.84
C PHE A 435 -3.65 24.32 -11.22
N VAL A 436 -3.64 24.69 -9.94
CA VAL A 436 -4.77 25.24 -9.16
C VAL A 436 -4.24 26.33 -8.24
N ASP A 437 -4.92 27.46 -8.18
CA ASP A 437 -4.54 28.60 -7.35
C ASP A 437 -5.73 29.14 -6.55
N TYR A 438 -5.75 28.77 -5.28
CA TYR A 438 -6.71 29.20 -4.27
C TYR A 438 -6.07 30.08 -3.20
N SER A 439 -4.89 30.67 -3.49
CA SER A 439 -4.12 31.44 -2.53
C SER A 439 -4.85 32.71 -2.05
N ASP A 440 -5.69 33.26 -2.92
CA ASP A 440 -6.43 34.49 -2.68
C ASP A 440 -7.92 34.21 -2.41
N LEU A 441 -8.54 35.00 -1.52
CA LEU A 441 -9.93 34.81 -1.11
C LEU A 441 -10.91 35.05 -2.28
N GLU A 442 -10.67 36.05 -3.13
CA GLU A 442 -11.51 36.29 -4.31
C GLU A 442 -11.34 35.18 -5.35
N LYS A 443 -10.14 34.61 -5.49
CA LYS A 443 -9.95 33.40 -6.32
C LYS A 443 -10.78 32.22 -5.78
N ARG A 444 -10.80 32.01 -4.47
CA ARG A 444 -11.62 30.94 -3.86
C ARG A 444 -13.11 31.18 -4.08
N LYS A 445 -13.58 32.42 -3.95
CA LYS A 445 -14.95 32.81 -4.30
C LYS A 445 -15.27 32.48 -5.76
N HIS A 446 -14.46 32.97 -6.69
CA HIS A 446 -14.62 32.75 -8.13
C HIS A 446 -14.74 31.25 -8.46
N PHE A 447 -13.85 30.41 -7.91
CA PHE A 447 -13.93 28.98 -8.16
C PHE A 447 -15.12 28.30 -7.45
N CYS A 448 -15.63 28.83 -6.33
CA CYS A 448 -16.88 28.34 -5.75
C CYS A 448 -18.07 28.63 -6.68
N GLU A 449 -18.08 29.80 -7.32
CA GLU A 449 -19.10 30.19 -8.30
C GLU A 449 -19.01 29.34 -9.57
N GLU A 450 -17.80 29.11 -10.09
CA GLU A 450 -17.56 28.21 -11.23
C GLU A 450 -18.03 26.78 -10.93
N GLU A 451 -17.72 26.25 -9.73
CA GLU A 451 -18.16 24.91 -9.33
C GLU A 451 -19.70 24.81 -9.35
N CYS A 452 -20.40 25.81 -8.83
CA CYS A 452 -21.86 25.85 -8.89
C CYS A 452 -22.39 25.92 -10.33
N LEU A 453 -21.77 26.75 -11.17
CA LEU A 453 -22.19 26.96 -12.55
C LEU A 453 -22.00 25.71 -13.41
N LEU A 454 -20.84 25.08 -13.31
CA LEU A 454 -20.47 23.95 -14.16
C LEU A 454 -21.26 22.69 -13.82
N ASN A 455 -21.48 22.44 -12.54
CA ASN A 455 -22.20 21.25 -12.10
C ASN A 455 -23.71 21.34 -12.34
N LYS A 456 -24.30 22.55 -12.44
CA LYS A 456 -25.71 22.72 -12.84
C LYS A 456 -26.05 22.08 -14.19
N ARG A 457 -25.06 21.89 -15.07
CA ARG A 457 -25.23 21.24 -16.39
C ARG A 457 -25.61 19.75 -16.26
N LEU A 458 -25.14 19.09 -15.20
CA LEU A 458 -25.31 17.65 -14.97
C LEU A 458 -26.01 17.33 -13.65
N SER A 459 -26.31 18.35 -12.85
CA SER A 459 -26.98 18.24 -11.56
C SER A 459 -27.82 19.49 -11.25
N GLN A 460 -29.14 19.38 -11.45
CA GLN A 460 -30.04 20.55 -11.41
C GLN A 460 -30.48 20.97 -9.99
N GLU A 461 -30.30 20.12 -8.97
CA GLU A 461 -30.87 20.33 -7.63
C GLU A 461 -29.85 20.19 -6.48
N VAL A 462 -28.59 19.85 -6.79
CA VAL A 462 -27.59 19.59 -5.76
C VAL A 462 -26.87 20.87 -5.34
N TYR A 463 -26.50 21.74 -6.28
CA TYR A 463 -25.73 22.95 -5.99
C TYR A 463 -26.64 24.14 -5.68
N LEU A 464 -26.68 24.55 -4.41
CA LEU A 464 -27.59 25.58 -3.90
C LEU A 464 -27.00 27.00 -4.02
N GLY A 465 -25.68 27.14 -4.09
CA GLY A 465 -25.00 28.41 -4.32
C GLY A 465 -23.71 28.57 -3.50
N VAL A 466 -23.15 29.77 -3.53
CA VAL A 466 -21.98 30.16 -2.73
C VAL A 466 -22.43 30.96 -1.53
N VAL A 467 -21.88 30.63 -0.36
CA VAL A 467 -22.21 31.27 0.92
C VAL A 467 -20.96 31.81 1.60
N GLU A 468 -21.17 32.81 2.44
CA GLU A 468 -20.11 33.46 3.21
C GLU A 468 -19.90 32.79 4.56
N ILE A 469 -18.63 32.75 4.99
CA ILE A 469 -18.20 32.40 6.34
C ILE A 469 -17.60 33.65 6.96
N ARG A 470 -18.18 34.06 8.08
CA ARG A 470 -17.81 35.27 8.81
C ARG A 470 -17.36 34.94 10.22
N CYS A 471 -16.56 35.83 10.79
CA CYS A 471 -15.89 35.66 12.07
C CYS A 471 -16.19 36.82 13.01
N ASP A 472 -16.46 36.53 14.28
CA ASP A 472 -16.54 37.53 15.35
C ASP A 472 -15.16 37.87 15.94
N ASP A 473 -15.12 38.87 16.82
CA ASP A 473 -13.90 39.31 17.52
C ASP A 473 -13.32 38.23 18.46
N SER A 474 -14.11 37.21 18.80
CA SER A 474 -13.72 36.06 19.63
C SER A 474 -13.25 34.85 18.82
N ASN A 475 -13.07 35.00 17.50
CA ASN A 475 -12.69 33.94 16.54
C ASN A 475 -13.73 32.82 16.36
N ASN A 476 -15.00 33.01 16.73
CA ASN A 476 -16.06 32.07 16.36
C ASN A 476 -16.45 32.28 14.90
N LEU A 477 -16.66 31.17 14.18
CA LEU A 477 -17.09 31.17 12.79
C LEU A 477 -18.59 30.99 12.68
N TYR A 478 -19.19 31.69 11.72
CA TYR A 478 -20.60 31.62 11.38
C TYR A 478 -20.75 31.52 9.86
N ILE A 479 -21.45 30.49 9.38
CA ILE A 479 -21.80 30.33 7.97
C ILE A 479 -23.21 30.86 7.73
N GLU A 480 -23.44 31.50 6.59
CA GLU A 480 -24.76 32.04 6.20
C GLU A 480 -25.38 33.01 7.23
N THR A 481 -24.54 33.71 8.01
CA THR A 481 -25.03 34.73 8.94
C THR A 481 -25.52 35.97 8.20
N SER A 482 -26.65 36.52 8.66
CA SER A 482 -27.15 37.82 8.20
C SER A 482 -26.43 39.01 8.84
N ASP A 483 -25.56 38.77 9.82
CA ASP A 483 -24.81 39.81 10.50
C ASP A 483 -23.60 40.25 9.67
N ASN A 484 -23.81 41.29 8.86
CA ASN A 484 -22.78 41.87 8.01
C ASN A 484 -21.70 42.65 8.78
N SER A 485 -21.86 42.87 10.10
CA SER A 485 -20.83 43.49 10.93
C SER A 485 -19.66 42.55 11.20
N LEU A 486 -19.88 41.24 11.10
CA LEU A 486 -18.85 40.20 11.25
C LEU A 486 -17.89 40.19 10.06
N LYS A 487 -16.61 39.94 10.34
CA LYS A 487 -15.55 39.97 9.33
C LYS A 487 -15.67 38.77 8.39
N LEU A 488 -15.73 39.00 7.08
CA LEU A 488 -15.63 37.95 6.07
C LEU A 488 -14.25 37.27 6.14
N VAL A 489 -14.25 35.94 6.21
CA VAL A 489 -13.01 35.15 6.32
C VAL A 489 -12.88 34.06 5.27
N GLU A 490 -13.98 33.50 4.76
CA GLU A 490 -13.95 32.42 3.77
C GLU A 490 -15.27 32.30 3.00
N TYR A 491 -15.27 31.56 1.89
CA TYR A 491 -16.45 31.17 1.12
C TYR A 491 -16.64 29.65 1.11
N ALA A 492 -17.89 29.20 0.97
CA ALA A 492 -18.22 27.79 0.79
C ALA A 492 -19.23 27.58 -0.33
N VAL A 493 -19.11 26.46 -1.06
CA VAL A 493 -20.16 25.93 -1.91
C VAL A 493 -21.17 25.20 -1.02
N LYS A 494 -22.43 25.63 -1.05
CA LYS A 494 -23.55 24.99 -0.35
C LYS A 494 -24.24 24.01 -1.30
N MET A 495 -24.40 22.78 -0.84
CA MET A 495 -24.98 21.68 -1.62
C MET A 495 -26.04 20.93 -0.81
N LYS A 496 -27.01 20.32 -1.49
CA LYS A 496 -27.86 19.28 -0.91
C LYS A 496 -27.02 18.02 -0.69
N ARG A 497 -27.16 17.37 0.47
CA ARG A 497 -26.50 16.08 0.73
C ARG A 497 -27.08 15.02 -0.19
N LEU A 498 -26.19 14.29 -0.85
CA LEU A 498 -26.51 13.06 -1.57
C LEU A 498 -26.18 11.88 -0.65
N ASN A 499 -27.03 10.85 -0.66
CA ASN A 499 -26.76 9.65 0.14
C ASN A 499 -25.62 8.86 -0.51
N GLU A 500 -24.69 8.38 0.31
CA GLU A 500 -23.54 7.62 -0.19
C GLU A 500 -23.96 6.31 -0.88
N GLU A 501 -25.07 5.71 -0.42
CA GLU A 501 -25.70 4.52 -1.02
C GLU A 501 -26.24 4.76 -2.43
N ASP A 502 -26.58 6.02 -2.76
CA ASP A 502 -27.03 6.40 -4.09
C ASP A 502 -25.88 6.57 -5.08
N SER A 503 -24.63 6.64 -4.60
CA SER A 503 -23.46 6.74 -5.49
C SER A 503 -23.31 5.48 -6.33
N LEU A 504 -23.02 5.65 -7.62
CA LEU A 504 -22.82 4.54 -8.55
C LEU A 504 -21.64 3.67 -8.11
N LEU A 505 -20.58 4.27 -7.55
CA LEU A 505 -19.49 3.52 -6.95
C LEU A 505 -19.97 2.58 -5.83
N HIS A 506 -20.80 3.07 -4.89
CA HIS A 506 -21.35 2.24 -3.83
C HIS A 506 -22.24 1.13 -4.39
N GLN A 507 -23.10 1.45 -5.35
CA GLN A 507 -24.02 0.46 -5.93
C GLN A 507 -23.30 -0.61 -6.76
N VAL A 508 -22.25 -0.24 -7.51
CA VAL A 508 -21.39 -1.19 -8.23
C VAL A 508 -20.71 -2.13 -7.22
N ASN A 509 -20.11 -1.58 -6.16
CA ASN A 509 -19.45 -2.35 -5.11
C ASN A 509 -20.38 -3.34 -4.38
N ASN A 510 -21.69 -3.06 -4.35
CA ASN A 510 -22.70 -3.89 -3.69
C ASN A 510 -23.56 -4.70 -4.68
N ASN A 511 -23.19 -4.74 -5.97
CA ASN A 511 -23.92 -5.46 -7.03
C ASN A 511 -25.42 -5.07 -7.14
N VAL A 512 -25.74 -3.79 -6.93
CA VAL A 512 -27.10 -3.25 -7.04
C VAL A 512 -27.40 -2.73 -8.46
N VAL A 513 -26.35 -2.35 -9.20
CA VAL A 513 -26.46 -1.83 -10.58
C VAL A 513 -26.82 -2.95 -11.55
N ASN A 514 -27.68 -2.64 -12.52
CA ASN A 514 -28.01 -3.53 -13.63
C ASN A 514 -27.70 -2.89 -15.00
N ASP A 515 -27.84 -3.68 -16.07
CA ASP A 515 -27.57 -3.26 -17.44
C ASP A 515 -28.39 -2.03 -17.87
N ALA A 516 -29.64 -1.91 -17.44
CA ALA A 516 -30.50 -0.78 -17.81
C ALA A 516 -30.01 0.54 -17.21
N ASP A 517 -29.44 0.49 -16.00
CA ASP A 517 -28.81 1.66 -15.37
C ASP A 517 -27.59 2.12 -16.14
N VAL A 518 -26.73 1.18 -16.56
CA VAL A 518 -25.53 1.48 -17.35
C VAL A 518 -25.91 2.06 -18.71
N MET A 519 -26.90 1.48 -19.39
CA MET A 519 -27.41 2.01 -20.66
C MET A 519 -28.01 3.42 -20.52
N ARG A 520 -28.75 3.67 -19.42
CA ARG A 520 -29.29 4.99 -19.10
C ARG A 520 -28.17 6.01 -18.88
N LEU A 521 -27.13 5.62 -18.15
CA LEU A 521 -25.96 6.46 -17.91
C LEU A 521 -25.21 6.77 -19.20
N SER A 522 -24.97 5.78 -20.06
CA SER A 522 -24.36 6.00 -21.39
C SER A 522 -25.14 7.01 -22.20
N LYS A 523 -26.48 6.89 -22.23
CA LYS A 523 -27.34 7.83 -22.92
C LYS A 523 -27.21 9.24 -22.33
N PHE A 524 -27.33 9.39 -21.01
CA PHE A 524 -27.22 10.67 -20.32
C PHE A 524 -25.88 11.38 -20.60
N VAL A 525 -24.76 10.66 -20.50
CA VAL A 525 -23.43 11.20 -20.79
C VAL A 525 -23.28 11.56 -22.27
N SER A 526 -23.79 10.74 -23.18
CA SER A 526 -23.76 11.05 -24.62
C SER A 526 -24.61 12.28 -24.97
N ASP A 527 -25.79 12.42 -24.39
CA ASP A 527 -26.67 13.57 -24.58
C ASP A 527 -26.00 14.85 -24.03
N PHE A 528 -25.33 14.78 -22.88
CA PHE A 528 -24.52 15.89 -22.37
C PHE A 528 -23.41 16.27 -23.35
N HIS A 529 -22.61 15.32 -23.80
CA HIS A 529 -21.49 15.60 -24.71
C HIS A 529 -21.91 16.16 -26.07
N MET A 530 -23.02 15.69 -26.64
CA MET A 530 -23.56 16.21 -27.90
C MET A 530 -24.02 17.67 -27.76
N ASN A 531 -24.55 18.04 -26.59
CA ASN A 531 -25.05 19.39 -26.32
C ASN A 531 -24.02 20.31 -25.64
N ALA A 532 -22.85 19.79 -25.28
CA ALA A 532 -21.79 20.58 -24.65
C ALA A 532 -21.29 21.69 -25.57
N VAL A 533 -20.95 22.83 -24.97
CA VAL A 533 -20.48 24.02 -25.67
C VAL A 533 -19.15 23.74 -26.37
N ASN A 534 -19.00 24.24 -27.59
CA ASN A 534 -17.72 24.41 -28.27
C ASN A 534 -17.49 25.89 -28.59
N SER A 535 -16.22 26.28 -28.66
CA SER A 535 -15.78 27.61 -29.05
C SER A 535 -14.31 27.55 -29.49
N ASP A 536 -13.80 28.59 -30.14
CA ASP A 536 -12.39 28.66 -30.51
C ASP A 536 -11.45 28.60 -29.30
N GLU A 537 -11.87 29.18 -28.17
CA GLU A 537 -11.14 29.08 -26.89
C GLU A 537 -11.08 27.62 -26.41
N ILE A 538 -12.23 26.92 -26.42
CA ILE A 538 -12.31 25.51 -26.00
C ILE A 538 -11.43 24.64 -26.90
N THR A 539 -11.52 24.83 -28.22
CA THR A 539 -10.72 24.08 -29.20
C THR A 539 -9.22 24.31 -29.00
N LYS A 540 -8.81 25.57 -28.75
CA LYS A 540 -7.40 25.90 -28.49
C LYS A 540 -6.87 25.22 -27.22
N GLU A 541 -7.63 25.27 -26.14
CA GLU A 541 -7.26 24.67 -24.86
C GLU A 541 -7.27 23.13 -24.91
N ALA A 542 -8.20 22.54 -25.65
CA ALA A 542 -8.32 21.09 -25.87
C ALA A 542 -7.49 20.58 -27.07
N SER A 543 -6.68 21.44 -27.69
CA SER A 543 -5.94 21.12 -28.91
C SER A 543 -5.03 19.90 -28.74
N PHE A 544 -4.70 19.25 -29.86
CA PHE A 544 -3.75 18.12 -29.85
C PHE A 544 -2.43 18.48 -29.16
N ALA A 545 -1.92 19.71 -29.35
CA ALA A 545 -0.70 20.18 -28.71
C ALA A 545 -0.78 20.17 -27.18
N ASN A 546 -1.90 20.65 -26.61
CA ASN A 546 -2.12 20.63 -25.17
C ASN A 546 -2.38 19.21 -24.64
N PHE A 547 -3.10 18.37 -25.38
CA PHE A 547 -3.27 16.97 -25.02
C PHE A 547 -1.92 16.23 -24.99
N LYS A 548 -1.06 16.44 -26.00
CA LYS A 548 0.31 15.93 -26.05
C LYS A 548 1.12 16.37 -24.84
N PHE A 549 1.08 17.67 -24.52
CA PHE A 549 1.74 18.21 -23.34
C PHE A 549 1.27 17.50 -22.07
N ASN A 550 -0.05 17.31 -21.89
CA ASN A 550 -0.61 16.63 -20.72
C ASN A 550 -0.11 15.17 -20.61
N VAL A 551 -0.05 14.44 -21.72
CA VAL A 551 0.47 13.07 -21.76
C VAL A 551 1.93 13.03 -21.31
N GLU A 552 2.78 13.90 -21.86
CA GLU A 552 4.20 13.98 -21.54
C GLU A 552 4.45 14.42 -20.08
N GLU A 553 3.71 15.44 -19.63
CA GLU A 553 3.78 15.98 -18.27
C GLU A 553 3.50 14.90 -17.23
N ASN A 554 2.53 14.00 -17.46
CA ASN A 554 2.23 12.91 -16.54
C ASN A 554 3.44 11.99 -16.29
N PHE A 555 4.23 11.70 -17.31
CA PHE A 555 5.43 10.88 -17.15
C PHE A 555 6.55 11.66 -16.46
N ILE A 556 6.82 12.90 -16.89
CA ILE A 556 7.85 13.76 -16.29
C ILE A 556 7.61 13.92 -14.78
N GLN A 557 6.37 14.24 -14.40
CA GLN A 557 5.97 14.42 -13.01
C GLN A 557 6.05 13.13 -12.17
N THR A 558 5.96 11.97 -12.81
CA THR A 558 6.03 10.69 -12.09
C THR A 558 7.46 10.16 -11.97
N GLU A 559 8.39 10.55 -12.85
CA GLU A 559 9.79 10.07 -12.86
C GLU A 559 10.49 10.23 -11.51
N ILE A 560 10.28 11.36 -10.82
CA ILE A 560 10.87 11.63 -9.51
C ILE A 560 10.42 10.64 -8.41
N HIS A 561 9.25 10.00 -8.61
CA HIS A 561 8.67 9.03 -7.70
C HIS A 561 9.02 7.57 -8.05
N MET A 562 9.80 7.36 -9.13
CA MET A 562 10.25 6.04 -9.60
C MET A 562 11.60 5.62 -9.03
N ALA A 563 12.37 6.55 -8.44
CA ALA A 563 13.70 6.28 -7.91
C ALA A 563 13.67 5.79 -6.45
N GLY A 564 14.45 4.74 -6.14
CA GLY A 564 14.72 4.29 -4.78
C GLY A 564 13.77 3.23 -4.19
N ASP A 565 13.69 3.17 -2.86
CA ASP A 565 13.09 2.08 -2.08
C ASP A 565 11.54 2.13 -1.98
N THR A 566 10.90 3.06 -2.69
CA THR A 566 9.45 3.39 -2.69
C THR A 566 8.76 3.15 -4.03
N GLN A 567 9.26 2.19 -4.84
CA GLN A 567 8.75 1.93 -6.19
C GLN A 567 7.22 1.71 -6.22
N ILE A 568 6.52 2.70 -6.76
CA ILE A 568 5.08 2.62 -7.05
C ILE A 568 4.84 1.75 -8.29
N ILE A 569 5.75 1.72 -9.25
CA ILE A 569 5.70 0.86 -10.42
C ILE A 569 7.12 0.42 -10.76
N GLY A 570 7.27 -0.76 -11.36
CA GLY A 570 8.56 -1.22 -11.89
C GLY A 570 9.01 -0.37 -13.08
N GLU A 571 10.31 -0.07 -13.13
CA GLU A 571 10.93 0.76 -14.17
C GLU A 571 10.61 0.26 -15.59
N GLU A 572 10.64 -1.05 -15.80
CA GLU A 572 10.31 -1.67 -17.10
C GLU A 572 8.88 -1.37 -17.55
N VAL A 573 7.91 -1.42 -16.63
CA VAL A 573 6.50 -1.13 -16.95
C VAL A 573 6.33 0.36 -17.24
N PHE A 574 7.00 1.23 -16.49
CA PHE A 574 6.97 2.67 -16.71
C PHE A 574 7.55 3.04 -18.08
N ILE A 575 8.74 2.53 -18.41
CA ILE A 575 9.39 2.74 -19.72
C ILE A 575 8.52 2.19 -20.85
N TYR A 576 7.95 1.00 -20.67
CA TYR A 576 7.04 0.39 -21.66
C TYR A 576 5.83 1.29 -21.92
N LEU A 577 5.16 1.76 -20.87
CA LEU A 577 3.99 2.63 -20.99
C LEU A 577 4.38 3.99 -21.60
N LYS A 578 5.48 4.61 -21.16
CA LYS A 578 5.96 5.88 -21.72
C LYS A 578 6.22 5.80 -23.22
N ASN A 579 6.95 4.77 -23.65
CA ASN A 579 7.30 4.59 -25.06
C ASN A 579 6.08 4.27 -25.92
N ASN A 580 5.19 3.38 -25.45
CA ASN A 580 3.97 3.07 -26.20
C ASN A 580 2.97 4.23 -26.19
N SER A 581 2.87 5.00 -25.11
CA SER A 581 2.05 6.20 -25.06
C SER A 581 2.51 7.23 -26.09
N LYS A 582 3.82 7.45 -26.23
CA LYS A 582 4.37 8.30 -27.29
C LYS A 582 4.03 7.77 -28.69
N LYS A 583 4.25 6.47 -28.92
CA LYS A 583 3.93 5.81 -30.20
C LYS A 583 2.47 5.99 -30.61
N TYR A 584 1.52 5.75 -29.69
CA TYR A 584 0.10 5.89 -29.99
C TYR A 584 -0.34 7.35 -30.10
N LEU A 585 0.31 8.25 -29.38
CA LEU A 585 0.07 9.68 -29.53
C LEU A 585 0.42 10.18 -30.94
N ASP A 586 1.56 9.73 -31.48
CA ASP A 586 1.95 10.01 -32.87
C ASP A 586 1.00 9.31 -33.87
N TYR A 587 0.55 8.08 -33.57
CA TYR A 587 -0.40 7.34 -34.41
C TYR A 587 -1.77 8.05 -34.53
N PHE A 588 -2.31 8.56 -33.43
CA PHE A 588 -3.63 9.20 -33.40
C PHE A 588 -3.61 10.70 -33.73
N GLU A 589 -2.45 11.32 -33.94
CA GLU A 589 -2.33 12.76 -34.22
C GLU A 589 -3.29 13.23 -35.31
N LYS A 590 -3.30 12.54 -36.46
CA LYS A 590 -4.18 12.90 -37.59
C LYS A 590 -5.66 12.81 -37.24
N LEU A 591 -6.06 11.79 -36.47
CA LEU A 591 -7.45 11.59 -36.06
C LEU A 591 -7.89 12.67 -35.07
N ILE A 592 -7.06 12.99 -34.07
CA ILE A 592 -7.38 14.04 -33.10
C ILE A 592 -7.47 15.40 -33.78
N LEU A 593 -6.55 15.73 -34.70
CA LEU A 593 -6.60 16.98 -35.47
C LEU A 593 -7.84 17.06 -36.37
N LYS A 594 -8.27 15.95 -36.98
CA LYS A 594 -9.52 15.89 -37.74
C LYS A 594 -10.72 16.19 -36.84
N ARG A 595 -10.75 15.62 -35.64
CA ARG A 595 -11.82 15.84 -34.65
C ARG A 595 -11.81 17.29 -34.13
N GLU A 596 -10.64 17.88 -33.98
CA GLU A 596 -10.44 19.30 -33.66
C GLU A 596 -11.08 20.20 -34.74
N GLN A 597 -10.76 19.95 -36.02
CA GLN A 597 -11.31 20.68 -37.17
C GLN A 597 -12.83 20.52 -37.33
N GLN A 598 -13.38 19.39 -36.88
CA GLN A 598 -14.82 19.13 -36.87
C GLN A 598 -15.56 19.82 -35.71
N GLY A 599 -14.85 20.56 -34.85
CA GLY A 599 -15.45 21.26 -33.71
C GLY A 599 -15.92 20.32 -32.60
N LEU A 600 -15.31 19.14 -32.48
CA LEU A 600 -15.65 18.12 -31.48
C LEU A 600 -14.97 18.35 -30.13
N MET A 601 -14.14 19.39 -29.98
CA MET A 601 -13.59 19.78 -28.68
C MET A 601 -14.66 20.51 -27.86
N LYS A 602 -14.99 19.98 -26.69
CA LYS A 602 -16.13 20.40 -25.89
C LYS A 602 -15.74 20.76 -24.46
N ASP A 603 -16.55 21.61 -23.84
CA ASP A 603 -16.50 21.86 -22.39
C ASP A 603 -17.13 20.69 -21.61
N CYS A 604 -16.35 19.63 -21.39
CA CYS A 604 -16.81 18.37 -20.78
C CYS A 604 -16.83 18.42 -19.24
N HIS A 605 -16.82 17.25 -18.58
CA HIS A 605 -16.73 17.14 -17.12
C HIS A 605 -15.27 17.24 -16.62
N GLY A 606 -14.34 16.60 -17.33
CA GLY A 606 -12.92 16.55 -17.01
C GLY A 606 -12.54 15.48 -15.97
N ASP A 607 -13.48 15.11 -15.10
CA ASP A 607 -13.28 14.15 -14.00
C ASP A 607 -14.39 13.10 -13.81
N LEU A 608 -14.97 12.61 -14.92
CA LEU A 608 -16.14 11.74 -14.89
C LEU A 608 -15.80 10.32 -14.36
N ARG A 609 -16.14 10.04 -13.09
CA ARG A 609 -15.86 8.77 -12.40
C ARG A 609 -17.08 8.20 -11.68
N LEU A 610 -17.03 6.91 -11.30
CA LEU A 610 -18.15 6.24 -10.62
C LEU A 610 -18.52 6.91 -9.29
N GLU A 611 -17.54 7.47 -8.57
CA GLU A 611 -17.75 8.18 -7.29
C GLU A 611 -18.54 9.49 -7.44
N HIS A 612 -18.59 10.04 -8.65
CA HIS A 612 -19.22 11.33 -8.96
C HIS A 612 -20.62 11.17 -9.57
N VAL A 613 -21.01 9.94 -9.91
CA VAL A 613 -22.32 9.63 -10.48
C VAL A 613 -23.23 9.09 -9.38
N TYR A 614 -24.45 9.61 -9.30
CA TYR A 614 -25.47 9.17 -8.35
C TYR A 614 -26.73 8.76 -9.09
N LEU A 615 -27.33 7.65 -8.67
CA LEU A 615 -28.57 7.10 -9.20
C LEU A 615 -29.64 7.17 -8.11
N MET A 616 -30.34 8.30 -8.07
CA MET A 616 -31.23 8.69 -6.98
C MET A 616 -32.62 8.06 -7.14
N GLY A 617 -33.19 7.58 -6.03
CA GLY A 617 -34.59 7.17 -5.93
C GLY A 617 -34.99 5.96 -6.79
N GLU A 618 -36.27 5.61 -6.76
CA GLU A 618 -36.83 4.51 -7.54
C GLU A 618 -36.84 4.79 -9.06
N ASP A 619 -36.91 6.06 -9.45
CA ASP A 619 -36.87 6.49 -10.85
C ASP A 619 -35.45 6.50 -11.45
N ARG A 620 -34.42 6.23 -10.63
CA ARG A 620 -33.00 6.19 -11.01
C ARG A 620 -32.57 7.51 -11.66
N LYS A 621 -32.96 8.65 -11.08
CA LYS A 621 -32.58 9.98 -11.58
C LYS A 621 -31.06 10.16 -11.45
N ILE A 622 -30.40 10.42 -12.57
CA ILE A 622 -28.94 10.62 -12.61
C ILE A 622 -28.60 12.04 -12.10
N GLN A 623 -27.62 12.12 -11.21
CA GLN A 623 -26.93 13.36 -10.85
C GLN A 623 -25.42 13.12 -11.01
N ILE A 624 -24.70 14.00 -11.71
CA ILE A 624 -23.23 13.94 -11.79
C ILE A 624 -22.65 15.23 -11.22
N ILE A 625 -21.71 15.08 -10.30
CA ILE A 625 -21.13 16.18 -9.51
C ILE A 625 -19.60 16.26 -9.67
N ASP A 626 -18.99 17.29 -9.10
CA ASP A 626 -17.53 17.47 -9.03
C ASP A 626 -16.83 17.61 -10.41
N CYS A 627 -17.47 18.34 -11.33
CA CYS A 627 -16.87 18.81 -12.58
C CYS A 627 -15.67 19.74 -12.30
N ILE A 628 -14.56 19.59 -13.06
CA ILE A 628 -13.33 20.38 -12.85
C ILE A 628 -13.58 21.86 -13.10
N GLU A 629 -13.56 22.67 -12.05
CA GLU A 629 -13.76 24.12 -12.11
C GLU A 629 -12.46 24.91 -12.25
N PHE A 630 -11.34 24.36 -11.74
CA PHE A 630 -10.10 25.12 -11.54
C PHE A 630 -9.13 25.10 -12.73
N ASN A 631 -9.32 24.23 -13.72
CA ASN A 631 -8.39 24.08 -14.83
C ASN A 631 -9.10 23.73 -16.15
N LYS A 632 -9.23 24.74 -17.02
CA LYS A 632 -9.86 24.61 -18.34
C LYS A 632 -9.18 23.53 -19.20
N ARG A 633 -7.84 23.43 -19.19
CA ARG A 633 -7.08 22.43 -19.95
C ARG A 633 -7.39 20.98 -19.56
N PHE A 634 -7.90 20.74 -18.34
CA PHE A 634 -8.33 19.40 -17.90
C PHE A 634 -9.83 19.13 -18.14
N ARG A 635 -10.64 20.19 -18.24
CA ARG A 635 -12.09 20.12 -18.49
C ARG A 635 -12.42 20.10 -19.98
N TYR A 636 -11.86 21.04 -20.73
CA TYR A 636 -12.02 21.16 -22.17
C TYR A 636 -11.27 20.01 -22.83
N SER A 637 -12.01 19.16 -23.53
CA SER A 637 -11.46 17.92 -24.07
C SER A 637 -12.33 17.34 -25.18
N ASP A 638 -11.80 16.33 -25.85
CA ASP A 638 -12.59 15.44 -26.70
C ASP A 638 -13.61 14.66 -25.83
N PRO A 639 -14.91 14.62 -26.17
CA PRO A 639 -15.91 13.81 -25.49
C PRO A 639 -15.54 12.33 -25.31
N LEU A 640 -14.78 11.74 -26.25
CA LEU A 640 -14.28 10.37 -26.10
C LEU A 640 -13.31 10.25 -24.92
N LEU A 641 -12.51 11.30 -24.65
CA LEU A 641 -11.57 11.33 -23.54
C LEU A 641 -12.27 11.47 -22.19
N ASP A 642 -13.37 12.21 -22.12
CA ASP A 642 -14.18 12.33 -20.91
C ASP A 642 -14.96 11.03 -20.63
N ALA A 643 -15.61 10.47 -21.67
CA ALA A 643 -16.34 9.21 -21.55
C ALA A 643 -15.42 8.01 -21.22
N ALA A 644 -14.20 7.99 -21.74
CA ALA A 644 -13.21 6.94 -21.45
C ALA A 644 -12.80 6.90 -19.98
N PHE A 645 -12.98 7.99 -19.23
CA PHE A 645 -12.67 8.03 -17.80
C PHE A 645 -13.61 7.11 -17.01
N LEU A 646 -14.91 7.19 -17.28
CA LEU A 646 -15.91 6.34 -16.63
C LEU A 646 -15.74 4.86 -17.02
N TYR A 647 -15.45 4.57 -18.29
CA TYR A 647 -15.11 3.24 -18.77
C TYR A 647 -13.89 2.65 -18.02
N MET A 648 -12.82 3.43 -17.88
CA MET A 648 -11.62 3.02 -17.14
C MET A 648 -11.94 2.71 -15.68
N ASP A 649 -12.83 3.47 -15.05
CA ASP A 649 -13.18 3.29 -13.65
C ASP A 649 -14.04 2.03 -13.41
N PHE A 650 -14.93 1.66 -14.34
CA PHE A 650 -15.60 0.34 -14.34
C PHE A 650 -14.59 -0.81 -14.38
N LEU A 651 -13.59 -0.75 -15.26
CA LEU A 651 -12.52 -1.76 -15.31
C LEU A 651 -11.71 -1.79 -14.02
N LYS A 652 -11.37 -0.62 -13.47
CA LYS A 652 -10.68 -0.50 -12.19
C LYS A 652 -11.48 -1.11 -11.05
N LYS A 653 -12.81 -1.17 -11.14
CA LYS A 653 -13.69 -1.77 -10.13
C LYS A 653 -14.06 -3.23 -10.42
N GLY A 654 -13.54 -3.81 -11.49
CA GLY A 654 -13.73 -5.24 -11.78
C GLY A 654 -14.97 -5.58 -12.57
N HIS A 655 -15.59 -4.58 -13.20
CA HIS A 655 -16.79 -4.74 -14.00
C HIS A 655 -16.51 -4.44 -15.49
N PRO A 656 -15.71 -5.28 -16.19
CA PRO A 656 -15.48 -5.13 -17.62
C PRO A 656 -16.73 -5.38 -18.45
N ASP A 657 -17.70 -6.14 -17.94
CA ASP A 657 -19.05 -6.28 -18.46
C ASP A 657 -19.77 -4.93 -18.53
N PHE A 658 -19.87 -4.21 -17.41
CA PHE A 658 -20.47 -2.87 -17.39
C PHE A 658 -19.64 -1.85 -18.15
N GLY A 659 -18.30 -1.94 -18.12
CA GLY A 659 -17.45 -1.10 -18.95
C GLY A 659 -17.73 -1.28 -20.45
N CYS A 660 -17.79 -2.53 -20.93
CA CYS A 660 -18.11 -2.84 -22.32
C CYS A 660 -19.52 -2.38 -22.70
N LEU A 661 -20.51 -2.65 -21.86
CA LEU A 661 -21.88 -2.18 -22.08
C LEU A 661 -21.93 -0.66 -22.17
N TYR A 662 -21.30 0.04 -21.23
CA TYR A 662 -21.22 1.49 -21.20
C TYR A 662 -20.62 2.06 -22.50
N LYS A 663 -19.46 1.53 -22.91
CA LYS A 663 -18.74 1.93 -24.13
C LYS A 663 -19.63 1.72 -25.36
N ASN A 664 -20.18 0.52 -25.54
CA ASN A 664 -20.95 0.15 -26.72
C ASN A 664 -22.23 0.98 -26.82
N SER A 665 -22.94 1.17 -25.71
CA SER A 665 -24.14 2.01 -25.65
C SER A 665 -23.83 3.48 -25.92
N TYR A 666 -22.68 3.97 -25.46
CA TYR A 666 -22.23 5.35 -25.72
C TYR A 666 -21.94 5.57 -27.22
N PHE A 667 -21.16 4.70 -27.86
CA PHE A 667 -20.89 4.78 -29.31
C PHE A 667 -22.16 4.64 -30.16
N LYS A 668 -23.09 3.76 -29.74
CA LYS A 668 -24.40 3.63 -30.38
C LYS A 668 -25.20 4.94 -30.37
N CYS A 669 -25.11 5.73 -29.30
CA CYS A 669 -25.76 7.04 -29.22
C CYS A 669 -25.10 8.08 -30.12
N LEU A 670 -23.77 8.03 -30.27
CA LEU A 670 -23.02 8.91 -31.17
C LEU A 670 -23.19 8.57 -32.66
N LYS A 671 -23.81 7.42 -32.99
CA LYS A 671 -23.95 6.90 -34.36
C LYS A 671 -22.62 6.72 -35.10
N SER A 672 -21.51 6.60 -34.36
CA SER A 672 -20.17 6.34 -34.89
C SER A 672 -19.70 4.96 -34.42
N ILE A 673 -19.25 4.11 -35.36
CA ILE A 673 -18.56 2.85 -35.09
C ILE A 673 -17.33 2.81 -36.01
N ASP A 674 -16.49 3.84 -35.93
CA ASP A 674 -15.18 3.83 -36.57
C ASP A 674 -14.19 3.08 -35.66
N VAL A 675 -13.55 2.05 -36.20
CA VAL A 675 -12.56 1.23 -35.48
C VAL A 675 -11.40 2.08 -34.99
N GLU A 676 -11.00 3.14 -35.71
CA GLU A 676 -9.95 4.05 -35.26
C GLU A 676 -10.39 4.88 -34.04
N GLU A 677 -11.66 5.31 -33.98
CA GLU A 677 -12.21 6.04 -32.82
C GLU A 677 -12.35 5.15 -31.59
N GLU A 678 -12.71 3.88 -31.77
CA GLU A 678 -12.70 2.89 -30.68
C GLU A 678 -11.29 2.68 -30.11
N ASN A 679 -10.28 2.61 -30.98
CA ASN A 679 -8.89 2.48 -30.56
C ASN A 679 -8.39 3.77 -29.87
N LEU A 680 -8.80 4.94 -30.35
CA LEU A 680 -8.54 6.23 -29.69
C LEU A 680 -9.19 6.29 -28.31
N PHE A 681 -10.45 5.83 -28.17
CA PHE A 681 -11.14 5.75 -26.87
C PHE A 681 -10.37 4.85 -25.89
N GLN A 682 -9.87 3.70 -26.35
CA GLN A 682 -9.02 2.84 -25.52
C GLN A 682 -7.71 3.52 -25.13
N PHE A 683 -7.08 4.28 -26.04
CA PHE A 683 -5.90 5.08 -25.73
C PHE A 683 -6.18 6.19 -24.70
N TYR A 684 -7.33 6.85 -24.80
CA TYR A 684 -7.80 7.80 -23.79
C TYR A 684 -8.03 7.16 -22.42
N ALA A 685 -8.56 5.93 -22.38
CA ALA A 685 -8.71 5.18 -21.13
C ALA A 685 -7.34 4.87 -20.48
N ILE A 686 -6.34 4.50 -21.29
CA ILE A 686 -4.95 4.32 -20.83
C ILE A 686 -4.41 5.63 -20.23
N TYR A 687 -4.58 6.75 -20.92
CA TYR A 687 -4.16 8.05 -20.42
C TYR A 687 -4.84 8.40 -19.09
N ARG A 688 -6.16 8.21 -18.95
CA ARG A 688 -6.90 8.46 -17.70
C ARG A 688 -6.43 7.56 -16.56
N ALA A 689 -6.12 6.29 -16.83
CA ALA A 689 -5.52 5.40 -15.85
C ALA A 689 -4.16 5.95 -15.38
N ILE A 690 -3.29 6.40 -16.29
CA ILE A 690 -1.99 7.01 -15.93
C ILE A 690 -2.16 8.27 -15.08
N VAL A 691 -3.11 9.15 -15.43
CA VAL A 691 -3.44 10.35 -14.62
C VAL A 691 -3.81 9.95 -13.20
N ARG A 692 -4.70 8.97 -13.01
CA ARG A 692 -5.10 8.50 -11.68
C ARG A 692 -3.96 7.80 -10.93
N ALA A 693 -3.09 7.10 -11.65
CA ALA A 693 -1.90 6.49 -11.10
C ALA A 693 -0.98 7.57 -10.49
N LYS A 694 -0.70 8.63 -11.25
CA LYS A 694 0.08 9.80 -10.81
C LYS A 694 -0.55 10.51 -9.63
N VAL A 695 -1.85 10.84 -9.71
CA VAL A 695 -2.55 11.58 -8.63
C VAL A 695 -2.53 10.78 -7.33
N SER A 696 -2.75 9.47 -7.40
CA SER A 696 -2.67 8.58 -6.23
C SER A 696 -1.24 8.51 -5.68
N ALA A 697 -0.22 8.51 -6.54
CA ALA A 697 1.19 8.58 -6.13
C ALA A 697 1.49 9.89 -5.38
N PHE A 698 1.08 11.03 -5.91
CA PHE A 698 1.28 12.34 -5.28
C PHE A 698 0.67 12.38 -3.88
N LYS A 699 -0.56 11.86 -3.72
CA LYS A 699 -1.22 11.78 -2.42
C LYS A 699 -0.48 10.86 -1.44
N ALA A 700 0.12 9.78 -1.92
CA ALA A 700 0.92 8.89 -1.08
C ALA A 700 2.23 9.53 -0.59
N PHE A 701 2.80 10.45 -1.36
CA PHE A 701 4.07 11.13 -1.04
C PHE A 701 3.90 12.49 -0.38
N ASP A 702 2.67 12.97 -0.19
CA ASP A 702 2.39 14.13 0.65
C ASP A 702 2.81 13.83 2.10
N GLU A 703 3.65 14.68 2.67
CA GLU A 703 4.15 14.54 4.05
C GLU A 703 3.01 14.51 5.07
N ASN A 704 1.93 15.25 4.79
CA ASN A 704 0.75 15.36 5.65
C ASN A 704 -0.25 14.21 5.50
N CYS A 705 -0.04 13.30 4.54
CA CYS A 705 -0.91 12.16 4.34
C CYS A 705 -0.74 11.14 5.50
N PRO A 706 -1.81 10.74 6.21
CA PRO A 706 -1.74 9.72 7.26
C PRO A 706 -1.19 8.39 6.74
N ASP A 707 -0.41 7.66 7.54
CA ASP A 707 0.28 6.42 7.10
C ASP A 707 -0.66 5.36 6.50
N MET A 708 -1.87 5.23 7.04
CA MET A 708 -2.88 4.30 6.51
C MET A 708 -3.38 4.72 5.12
N GLU A 709 -3.57 6.02 4.92
CA GLU A 709 -3.99 6.59 3.64
C GLU A 709 -2.87 6.54 2.60
N LYS A 710 -1.60 6.69 3.03
CA LYS A 710 -0.42 6.50 2.18
C LYS A 710 -0.39 5.11 1.55
N LEU A 711 -0.57 4.05 2.34
CA LEU A 711 -0.59 2.67 1.82
C LEU A 711 -1.72 2.43 0.82
N SER A 712 -2.92 2.96 1.12
CA SER A 712 -4.07 2.89 0.20
C SER A 712 -3.76 3.58 -1.12
N CYS A 713 -3.19 4.79 -1.06
CA CYS A 713 -2.83 5.58 -2.24
C CYS A 713 -1.75 4.90 -3.09
N ILE A 714 -0.76 4.25 -2.48
CA ILE A 714 0.24 3.41 -3.18
C ILE A 714 -0.45 2.23 -3.88
N GLY A 715 -1.36 1.54 -3.19
CA GLY A 715 -2.12 0.42 -3.75
C GLY A 715 -2.97 0.84 -4.94
N SER A 716 -3.74 1.91 -4.81
CA SER A 716 -4.54 2.47 -5.91
C SER A 716 -3.66 2.92 -7.07
N SER A 717 -2.53 3.58 -6.80
CA SER A 717 -1.59 4.00 -7.85
C SER A 717 -1.06 2.80 -8.66
N ARG A 718 -0.63 1.74 -7.98
CA ARG A 718 -0.20 0.47 -8.61
C ARG A 718 -1.28 -0.12 -9.50
N LEU A 719 -2.51 -0.16 -9.01
CA LEU A 719 -3.63 -0.73 -9.75
C LEU A 719 -3.89 0.03 -11.06
N TYR A 720 -3.89 1.36 -11.01
CA TYR A 720 -4.06 2.17 -12.22
C TYR A 720 -2.91 1.97 -13.23
N TRP A 721 -1.67 1.85 -12.75
CA TRP A 721 -0.53 1.52 -13.61
C TRP A 721 -0.67 0.14 -14.28
N HIS A 722 -1.12 -0.87 -13.55
CA HIS A 722 -1.37 -2.19 -14.11
C HIS A 722 -2.56 -2.21 -15.07
N LEU A 723 -3.62 -1.46 -14.79
CA LEU A 723 -4.74 -1.29 -15.71
C LEU A 723 -4.30 -0.63 -17.02
N ALA A 724 -3.47 0.42 -16.94
CA ALA A 724 -2.88 1.05 -18.12
C ALA A 724 -2.03 0.06 -18.93
N LEU A 725 -1.22 -0.78 -18.26
CA LEU A 725 -0.43 -1.82 -18.92
C LEU A 725 -1.30 -2.85 -19.64
N ASP A 726 -2.35 -3.34 -19.00
CA ASP A 726 -3.26 -4.33 -19.59
C ASP A 726 -4.00 -3.75 -20.80
N LEU A 727 -4.55 -2.55 -20.67
CA LEU A 727 -5.19 -1.83 -21.76
C LEU A 727 -4.22 -1.57 -22.92
N MET A 728 -2.97 -1.20 -22.64
CA MET A 728 -1.93 -0.98 -23.65
C MET A 728 -1.55 -2.28 -24.37
N ARG A 729 -1.45 -3.39 -23.64
CA ARG A 729 -1.21 -4.71 -24.24
C ARG A 729 -2.34 -5.13 -25.14
N ASN A 730 -3.60 -4.91 -24.72
CA ASN A 730 -4.76 -5.20 -25.55
C ASN A 730 -4.82 -4.32 -26.80
N LEU A 731 -4.46 -3.04 -26.69
CA LEU A 731 -4.36 -2.13 -27.84
C LEU A 731 -3.27 -2.58 -28.82
N ASN A 732 -2.13 -3.07 -28.30
CA ASN A 732 -1.07 -3.69 -29.09
C ASN A 732 -1.45 -5.06 -29.67
N ALA A 733 -2.26 -5.85 -28.96
CA ALA A 733 -2.70 -7.18 -29.39
C ALA A 733 -3.80 -7.12 -30.46
N LYS A 734 -4.55 -6.03 -30.56
CA LYS A 734 -5.41 -5.77 -31.73
C LYS A 734 -4.60 -5.61 -33.04
N ASN A 735 -3.31 -5.33 -32.93
CA ASN A 735 -2.34 -5.35 -34.03
C ASN A 735 -1.54 -6.66 -34.09
N GLN A 736 -1.90 -7.70 -33.32
CA GLN A 736 -1.29 -9.03 -33.44
C GLN A 736 -2.02 -9.85 -34.49
N LYS A 737 -1.23 -10.63 -35.24
CA LYS A 737 -1.71 -11.73 -36.08
C LYS A 737 -2.76 -12.55 -35.35
N LYS A 738 -3.86 -12.87 -36.04
CA LYS A 738 -4.88 -13.79 -35.55
C LYS A 738 -4.23 -15.10 -35.12
N SER A 739 -4.77 -15.80 -34.12
CA SER A 739 -4.12 -17.00 -33.57
C SER A 739 -5.10 -18.14 -33.36
N VAL A 740 -4.67 -19.35 -33.69
CA VAL A 740 -5.37 -20.60 -33.37
C VAL A 740 -4.49 -21.41 -32.44
N ILE A 741 -5.05 -21.81 -31.30
CA ILE A 741 -4.38 -22.70 -30.36
C ILE A 741 -5.18 -24.00 -30.31
N LEU A 742 -4.55 -25.09 -30.73
CA LEU A 742 -5.07 -26.43 -30.52
C LEU A 742 -4.51 -26.96 -29.20
N VAL A 743 -5.38 -27.32 -28.28
CA VAL A 743 -5.00 -28.02 -27.05
C VAL A 743 -5.35 -29.48 -27.22
N THR A 744 -4.35 -30.36 -27.10
CA THR A 744 -4.50 -31.80 -27.30
C THR A 744 -3.88 -32.62 -26.18
N GLY A 745 -4.40 -33.82 -25.94
CA GLY A 745 -3.94 -34.74 -24.91
C GLY A 745 -4.98 -35.81 -24.60
N LEU A 746 -4.52 -36.99 -24.15
CA LEU A 746 -5.43 -38.05 -23.70
C LEU A 746 -6.06 -37.65 -22.36
N PRO A 747 -7.37 -37.86 -22.15
CA PRO A 747 -7.98 -37.67 -20.84
C PRO A 747 -7.26 -38.55 -19.81
N GLY A 748 -7.03 -38.02 -18.62
CA GLY A 748 -6.30 -38.72 -17.57
C GLY A 748 -6.88 -40.10 -17.30
N GLY A 749 -6.12 -41.15 -17.62
CA GLY A 749 -6.44 -42.55 -17.34
C GLY A 749 -5.91 -43.56 -18.36
N PHE A 750 -5.51 -43.10 -19.54
CA PHE A 750 -5.31 -43.98 -20.69
C PHE A 750 -3.94 -43.77 -21.33
N ASN A 751 -3.26 -44.88 -21.68
CA ASN A 751 -1.96 -44.84 -22.36
C ASN A 751 -2.11 -44.73 -23.88
N ASN A 752 -3.27 -45.12 -24.42
CA ASN A 752 -3.62 -44.96 -25.83
C ASN A 752 -5.15 -44.93 -26.03
N PHE A 753 -5.56 -44.56 -27.26
CA PHE A 753 -6.96 -44.41 -27.64
C PHE A 753 -7.74 -45.73 -27.62
N GLU A 754 -7.09 -46.86 -27.93
CA GLU A 754 -7.69 -48.20 -27.91
C GLU A 754 -8.10 -48.61 -26.48
N GLU A 755 -7.26 -48.30 -25.49
CA GLU A 755 -7.52 -48.50 -24.06
C GLU A 755 -8.70 -47.66 -23.57
N MET A 756 -8.84 -46.41 -24.06
CA MET A 756 -9.96 -45.53 -23.73
C MET A 756 -11.29 -46.06 -24.26
N ILE A 757 -11.33 -46.51 -25.52
CA ILE A 757 -12.55 -47.08 -26.14
C ILE A 757 -12.95 -48.39 -25.44
N MET A 758 -11.98 -49.24 -25.10
CA MET A 758 -12.26 -50.51 -24.41
C MET A 758 -12.92 -50.30 -23.04
N LYS A 759 -12.50 -49.29 -22.28
CA LYS A 759 -13.02 -49.02 -20.92
C LYS A 759 -14.32 -48.21 -20.89
N LYS A 760 -14.53 -47.24 -21.80
CA LYS A 760 -15.74 -46.40 -21.81
C LYS A 760 -16.97 -47.05 -22.47
N GLY A 761 -16.84 -48.23 -23.06
CA GLY A 761 -17.96 -49.13 -23.38
C GLY A 761 -18.83 -48.76 -24.59
N ASP A 762 -18.74 -47.55 -25.15
CA ASP A 762 -19.68 -47.10 -26.19
C ASP A 762 -19.02 -46.98 -27.58
N LYS A 763 -18.95 -48.11 -28.30
CA LYS A 763 -18.29 -48.20 -29.62
C LYS A 763 -19.01 -47.40 -30.72
N GLU A 764 -20.27 -47.02 -30.54
CA GLU A 764 -21.06 -46.28 -31.54
C GLU A 764 -20.79 -44.77 -31.53
N LEU A 765 -20.49 -44.18 -30.37
CA LEU A 765 -20.20 -42.74 -30.20
C LEU A 765 -18.78 -42.33 -30.64
N TYR A 766 -17.83 -43.25 -30.64
CA TYR A 766 -16.41 -42.99 -30.97
C TYR A 766 -15.97 -43.65 -32.29
N THR A 767 -16.86 -43.67 -33.28
CA THR A 767 -16.50 -44.13 -34.64
C THR A 767 -15.58 -43.12 -35.33
N LYS A 768 -14.78 -43.60 -36.31
CA LYS A 768 -13.93 -42.73 -37.14
C LYS A 768 -14.77 -41.66 -37.86
N ASP A 769 -15.96 -42.01 -38.32
CA ASP A 769 -16.88 -41.09 -39.00
C ASP A 769 -17.43 -40.00 -38.08
N PHE A 770 -17.75 -40.33 -36.82
CA PHE A 770 -18.21 -39.35 -35.84
C PHE A 770 -17.08 -38.40 -35.41
N SER A 771 -15.88 -38.93 -35.20
CA SER A 771 -14.67 -38.13 -34.91
C SER A 771 -14.38 -37.14 -36.04
N LYS A 772 -14.42 -37.62 -37.29
CA LYS A 772 -14.22 -36.79 -38.48
C LYS A 772 -15.25 -35.67 -38.60
N LYS A 773 -16.54 -35.97 -38.38
CA LYS A 773 -17.61 -34.96 -38.36
C LYS A 773 -17.41 -33.92 -37.26
N THR A 774 -17.05 -34.37 -36.05
CA THR A 774 -16.83 -33.48 -34.90
C THR A 774 -15.68 -32.52 -35.14
N TYR A 775 -14.52 -33.02 -35.57
CA TYR A 775 -13.36 -32.15 -35.84
C TYR A 775 -13.58 -31.25 -37.06
N SER A 776 -14.34 -31.69 -38.07
CA SER A 776 -14.75 -30.84 -39.19
C SER A 776 -15.62 -29.68 -38.73
N GLU A 777 -16.55 -29.91 -37.80
CA GLU A 777 -17.38 -28.85 -37.24
C GLU A 777 -16.59 -27.89 -36.35
N CYS A 778 -15.68 -28.41 -35.53
CA CYS A 778 -14.74 -27.57 -34.77
C CYS A 778 -13.90 -26.68 -35.69
N LEU A 779 -13.44 -27.21 -36.83
CA LEU A 779 -12.70 -26.45 -37.85
C LEU A 779 -13.58 -25.34 -38.46
N ASN A 780 -14.85 -25.65 -38.79
CA ASN A 780 -15.79 -24.65 -39.30
C ASN A 780 -16.07 -23.54 -38.29
N LEU A 781 -16.30 -23.90 -37.02
CA LEU A 781 -16.50 -22.94 -35.95
C LEU A 781 -15.25 -22.10 -35.70
N ALA A 782 -14.06 -22.70 -35.77
CA ALA A 782 -12.80 -21.97 -35.65
C ALA A 782 -12.66 -20.95 -36.78
N ARG A 783 -12.92 -21.36 -38.03
CA ARG A 783 -12.94 -20.48 -39.20
C ARG A 783 -13.89 -19.29 -39.02
N GLN A 784 -15.13 -19.56 -38.60
CA GLN A 784 -16.13 -18.51 -38.36
C GLN A 784 -15.73 -17.58 -37.21
N ASN A 785 -15.15 -18.11 -36.12
CA ASN A 785 -14.75 -17.26 -35.01
C ASN A 785 -13.51 -16.41 -35.35
N LEU A 786 -12.60 -16.89 -36.21
CA LEU A 786 -11.42 -16.14 -36.66
C LEU A 786 -11.76 -14.96 -37.56
N THR A 787 -12.95 -14.91 -38.18
CA THR A 787 -13.36 -13.71 -38.90
C THR A 787 -13.68 -12.54 -37.97
N GLU A 788 -14.12 -12.82 -36.74
CA GLU A 788 -14.58 -11.81 -35.77
C GLU A 788 -13.65 -11.65 -34.55
N LYS A 789 -12.81 -12.64 -34.25
CA LYS A 789 -11.96 -12.71 -33.04
C LYS A 789 -10.50 -12.93 -33.41
N ASN A 790 -9.61 -12.39 -32.59
CA ASN A 790 -8.16 -12.51 -32.78
C ASN A 790 -7.56 -13.82 -32.22
N LEU A 791 -8.32 -14.57 -31.42
CA LEU A 791 -7.87 -15.83 -30.80
C LEU A 791 -9.00 -16.84 -30.77
N VAL A 792 -8.71 -18.05 -31.26
CA VAL A 792 -9.58 -19.22 -31.13
C VAL A 792 -8.80 -20.34 -30.43
N VAL A 793 -9.43 -20.96 -29.44
CA VAL A 793 -8.90 -22.15 -28.77
C VAL A 793 -9.80 -23.33 -29.15
N VAL A 794 -9.20 -24.40 -29.65
CA VAL A 794 -9.90 -25.65 -29.96
C VAL A 794 -9.32 -26.72 -29.05
N ASP A 795 -10.15 -27.20 -28.13
CA ASP A 795 -9.81 -28.29 -27.21
C ASP A 795 -10.33 -29.62 -27.78
N GLY A 796 -9.46 -30.61 -27.89
CA GLY A 796 -9.83 -31.93 -28.42
C GLY A 796 -8.74 -32.97 -28.20
N THR A 797 -9.11 -34.25 -28.19
CA THR A 797 -8.13 -35.34 -28.01
C THR A 797 -7.28 -35.60 -29.26
N PHE A 798 -7.79 -35.25 -30.45
CA PHE A 798 -7.15 -35.44 -31.77
C PHE A 798 -6.45 -36.80 -31.93
N ASN A 799 -7.23 -37.83 -32.26
CA ASN A 799 -6.77 -39.22 -32.30
C ASN A 799 -5.83 -39.52 -33.48
N ASN A 800 -5.93 -38.74 -34.55
CA ASN A 800 -5.05 -38.81 -35.72
C ASN A 800 -4.40 -37.44 -35.90
N PHE A 801 -3.09 -37.45 -36.15
CA PHE A 801 -2.33 -36.24 -36.47
C PHE A 801 -2.90 -35.52 -37.70
N GLU A 802 -3.46 -36.26 -38.67
CA GLU A 802 -4.09 -35.69 -39.87
C GLU A 802 -5.29 -34.79 -39.55
N ASP A 803 -6.13 -35.17 -38.57
CA ASP A 803 -7.29 -34.36 -38.16
C ASP A 803 -6.86 -33.05 -37.48
N LEU A 804 -5.71 -33.09 -36.79
CA LEU A 804 -5.09 -31.93 -36.16
C LEU A 804 -4.45 -31.01 -37.22
N MET A 805 -3.79 -31.60 -38.23
CA MET A 805 -3.19 -30.86 -39.34
C MET A 805 -4.22 -30.22 -40.26
N ASN A 806 -5.47 -30.71 -40.32
CA ASN A 806 -6.52 -30.03 -41.09
C ASN A 806 -6.79 -28.58 -40.62
N PHE A 807 -6.43 -28.22 -39.39
CA PHE A 807 -6.52 -26.85 -38.90
C PHE A 807 -5.37 -25.96 -39.36
N GLU A 808 -4.25 -26.54 -39.84
CA GLU A 808 -3.18 -25.77 -40.48
C GLU A 808 -3.65 -25.13 -41.79
N ASN A 809 -4.65 -25.71 -42.47
CA ASN A 809 -5.26 -25.12 -43.66
C ASN A 809 -5.82 -23.70 -43.40
N LEU A 810 -6.18 -23.37 -42.15
CA LEU A 810 -6.58 -22.01 -41.78
C LEU A 810 -5.44 -21.00 -41.97
N VAL A 811 -4.18 -21.42 -41.88
CA VAL A 811 -3.02 -20.56 -42.16
C VAL A 811 -3.02 -20.17 -43.63
N GLU A 812 -3.26 -21.10 -44.55
CA GLU A 812 -3.35 -20.80 -45.99
C GLU A 812 -4.61 -20.00 -46.33
N GLU A 813 -5.77 -20.37 -45.77
CA GLU A 813 -7.06 -19.69 -46.00
C GLU A 813 -7.05 -18.21 -45.60
N PHE A 814 -6.21 -17.84 -44.62
CA PHE A 814 -6.02 -16.46 -44.16
C PHE A 814 -4.67 -15.88 -44.62
N GLU A 815 -4.12 -16.36 -45.75
CA GLU A 815 -2.91 -15.82 -46.42
C GLU A 815 -1.66 -15.75 -45.52
N GLY A 816 -1.55 -16.69 -44.59
CA GLY A 816 -0.49 -16.73 -43.61
C GLY A 816 -0.63 -15.68 -42.51
N ASP A 817 -1.74 -14.94 -42.41
CA ASP A 817 -2.01 -13.92 -41.38
C ASP A 817 -2.55 -14.51 -40.06
N ILE A 818 -2.23 -15.78 -39.80
CA ILE A 818 -2.58 -16.50 -38.56
C ILE A 818 -1.33 -17.15 -37.96
N ASN A 819 -1.17 -17.05 -36.64
CA ASN A 819 -0.25 -17.89 -35.88
C ASN A 819 -0.97 -19.18 -35.47
N PHE A 820 -0.37 -20.32 -35.79
CA PHE A 820 -0.89 -21.64 -35.45
C PHE A 820 -0.04 -22.28 -34.36
N TYR A 821 -0.67 -22.67 -33.25
CA TYR A 821 0.01 -23.29 -32.12
C TYR A 821 -0.67 -24.61 -31.74
N ILE A 822 0.14 -25.60 -31.41
CA ILE A 822 -0.31 -26.88 -30.86
C ILE A 822 0.29 -27.02 -29.46
N ILE A 823 -0.58 -27.18 -28.47
CA ILE A 823 -0.20 -27.46 -27.08
C ILE A 823 -0.59 -28.89 -26.77
N GLU A 824 0.41 -29.77 -26.71
CA GLU A 824 0.22 -31.17 -26.32
C GLU A 824 0.45 -31.32 -24.82
N VAL A 825 -0.58 -31.73 -24.09
CA VAL A 825 -0.56 -31.92 -22.64
C VAL A 825 -0.26 -33.38 -22.33
N LYS A 826 0.89 -33.63 -21.69
CA LYS A 826 1.33 -34.96 -21.26
C LYS A 826 1.47 -35.02 -19.74
N VAL A 827 0.98 -36.11 -19.16
CA VAL A 827 1.22 -36.45 -17.75
C VAL A 827 2.20 -37.62 -17.72
N PHE A 828 3.43 -37.34 -17.29
CA PHE A 828 4.51 -38.34 -17.28
C PHE A 828 4.50 -39.23 -16.02
N ASP A 829 3.86 -38.77 -14.95
CA ASP A 829 3.77 -39.50 -13.68
C ASP A 829 2.40 -40.17 -13.53
N LYS A 830 2.40 -41.50 -13.58
CA LYS A 830 1.20 -42.33 -13.50
C LYS A 830 0.47 -42.20 -12.15
N SER A 831 1.19 -41.89 -11.07
CA SER A 831 0.64 -41.76 -9.71
C SER A 831 -0.21 -40.49 -9.54
N VAL A 832 0.14 -39.41 -10.24
CA VAL A 832 -0.63 -38.14 -10.28
C VAL A 832 -1.96 -38.34 -10.99
N LEU A 833 -1.99 -39.27 -11.94
CA LEU A 833 -3.12 -39.55 -12.79
C LEU A 833 -4.08 -40.54 -12.09
N GLU A 834 -3.53 -41.55 -11.40
CA GLU A 834 -4.27 -42.44 -10.51
C GLU A 834 -4.94 -41.70 -9.34
N SER A 835 -4.22 -40.80 -8.67
CA SER A 835 -4.78 -39.99 -7.57
C SER A 835 -5.92 -39.07 -8.03
N ARG A 836 -5.78 -38.41 -9.18
CA ARG A 836 -6.85 -37.56 -9.76
C ARG A 836 -8.09 -38.34 -10.19
N ILE A 837 -7.93 -39.59 -10.64
CA ILE A 837 -9.07 -40.44 -10.97
C ILE A 837 -9.76 -40.93 -9.69
N LEU A 838 -9.01 -41.30 -8.66
CA LEU A 838 -9.54 -41.73 -7.36
C LEU A 838 -10.29 -40.60 -6.61
N GLU A 839 -9.88 -39.35 -6.81
CA GLU A 839 -10.52 -38.16 -6.21
C GLU A 839 -11.80 -37.72 -6.94
N ARG A 840 -12.06 -38.19 -8.17
CA ARG A 840 -13.27 -37.86 -8.92
C ARG A 840 -14.44 -38.74 -8.47
N LYS A 841 -15.52 -38.10 -7.99
CA LYS A 841 -16.81 -38.75 -7.70
C LYS A 841 -17.95 -37.93 -8.29
N ASN A 842 -18.85 -38.59 -9.03
CA ASN A 842 -20.09 -38.06 -9.61
C ASN A 842 -19.88 -36.97 -10.68
N ASP A 843 -18.97 -37.17 -11.64
CA ASP A 843 -18.86 -36.30 -12.82
C ASP A 843 -19.50 -36.98 -14.05
N ILE A 844 -20.21 -36.22 -14.87
CA ILE A 844 -20.97 -36.70 -16.05
C ILE A 844 -20.06 -37.30 -17.14
N SER A 845 -18.76 -37.08 -17.05
CA SER A 845 -17.75 -37.52 -18.02
C SER A 845 -16.93 -38.76 -17.60
N ASP A 846 -17.30 -39.43 -16.50
CA ASP A 846 -16.43 -40.37 -15.78
C ASP A 846 -15.95 -41.58 -16.62
N ALA A 847 -14.62 -41.77 -16.60
CA ALA A 847 -13.94 -43.01 -16.94
C ALA A 847 -13.70 -43.80 -15.63
N ASN A 848 -14.05 -45.07 -15.62
CA ASN A 848 -13.79 -45.97 -14.51
C ASN A 848 -12.44 -46.70 -14.68
N LEU A 849 -11.74 -46.92 -13.55
CA LEU A 849 -10.61 -47.85 -13.48
C LEU A 849 -11.15 -49.28 -13.51
N GLY A 850 -11.50 -49.75 -14.70
CA GLY A 850 -11.61 -51.19 -15.01
C GLY A 850 -10.24 -51.79 -15.23
#